data_AF-A0A2N9IZ25-F1
#
_entry.id   AF-A0A2N9IZ25-F1
#
_cell.length_a   1.000
_cell.length_b   1.000
_cell.length_c   1.000
_cell.angle_alpha   90.00
_cell.angle_beta   90.00
_cell.angle_gamma   90.00
#
_symmetry.space_group_name_H-M   'P 1'
#
loop_
_entity.id
_entity.type
_entity.pdbx_description
1 polymer ?
#
loop_
_entity_poly.entity_id
_entity_poly.type
_entity_poly.pdbx_seq_one_letter_code
_entity_poly.pdbx_strand_id
1 'polypeptide(L)'
;MGSKSVVDLIEASSGVHFSGFHMDSLEQGVKEMDLSMSSATENMHRQPFVIGVAGGAASGKTTVCDMIIQQLHDQRVVLVNQFNCCASSIDSSYCNLTFPSDAFDTEKLLCVLEKLRHGQAVDIPNYDFKSYKNNVNPSDVILLEGILIFHDQRVRDLMNMKIFVDTDADVRLARRIRRDTVEKNRDIGTVLDQYSKFVKPAFDDFILPTKKYADIIIPRGGDNHVAIDLIVQHIRTKLGQHDLCKIYPNLYVIHSTFQIRGMHTLIRDAQTTKHDFVFYADRLIRLVVEHGLGHLPFTEKQVITPTGSVYTGVDFCKRLCGVSVIRSGESMENALRACCKGIKIGKILIHREGDNGQQLIYEKLPMDISERHVLLLDPILGTGNSAVQAISLLLSKGVPECNIIFLNLISAPQGVHVVCKSFPRIKIVTSEIESGLNKDFRVIPGMEELIKNARYIATPGKGILAADESTGTIGKRLASINVENIESNRQALRELLFTSPNALPYLSGVILFEETLYQKTSDGKPFVEVLQENNVIPGIKVDKGTVELAGTNGETTTQGLDSLGARCQQYYKAGARFAKWRSVLKIGPNEPSELSIQQNAQGLARYAIICQENGLVPIVEPEILTDGAHDIKKCAAVTEIVLAAVYKALNEQHVLLEGTLLKPNMVTPGSDSPKVTPEVIAEYTVTALRRTVPAAVPGVVFLSGGQSEEEATRNLNAMNRLEVLKPWNLSFSFGRALQQSTLKTWAGKKESVGKAQEVFLVRCKANSEATLGKYGGGSAGGLASESLFVKGYKY
;
A
#
# COMPACT_ATOMS: atom_id res chain seq x y z
N MET A 1 -54.84 6.17 56.75
CA MET A 1 -53.91 7.11 56.11
C MET A 1 -52.58 6.38 56.00
N GLY A 2 -51.94 6.21 54.84
CA GLY A 2 -52.25 6.78 53.53
C GLY A 2 -50.97 7.30 52.88
N SER A 3 -50.11 6.39 52.45
CA SER A 3 -48.83 6.73 51.83
C SER A 3 -48.99 7.18 50.38
N LYS A 4 -48.12 8.09 49.93
CA LYS A 4 -47.71 8.20 48.52
C LYS A 4 -46.25 8.66 48.43
N SER A 5 -45.64 8.44 47.28
CA SER A 5 -44.18 8.48 47.08
C SER A 5 -43.76 9.55 46.05
N VAL A 6 -42.45 9.67 45.83
CA VAL A 6 -41.77 10.72 45.03
C VAL A 6 -42.13 10.70 43.52
N VAL A 7 -43.14 9.95 43.10
CA VAL A 7 -43.72 9.98 41.75
C VAL A 7 -44.47 11.29 41.49
N ASP A 8 -45.16 11.82 42.51
CA ASP A 8 -46.08 12.97 42.40
C ASP A 8 -45.37 14.34 42.20
N LEU A 9 -44.09 14.36 41.80
CA LEU A 9 -43.25 15.58 41.65
C LEU A 9 -42.67 15.82 40.23
N ILE A 10 -42.94 14.93 39.26
CA ILE A 10 -42.39 15.05 37.89
C ILE A 10 -43.48 15.34 36.84
N GLU A 11 -44.77 15.06 37.12
CA GLU A 11 -45.90 15.35 36.21
C GLU A 11 -46.36 16.82 36.25
N ALA A 12 -45.42 17.77 36.16
CA ALA A 12 -45.67 19.20 36.39
C ALA A 12 -45.17 20.13 35.26
N SER A 13 -44.99 19.64 34.02
CA SER A 13 -44.60 20.48 32.88
C SER A 13 -45.10 20.01 31.49
N SER A 14 -46.30 19.43 31.39
CA SER A 14 -46.84 18.86 30.14
C SER A 14 -48.27 19.32 29.80
N GLY A 15 -48.42 20.13 28.74
CA GLY A 15 -49.66 20.65 28.15
C GLY A 15 -49.36 21.91 27.30
N VAL A 16 -50.19 22.47 26.39
CA VAL A 16 -51.56 22.26 25.86
C VAL A 16 -51.62 23.05 24.52
N HIS A 17 -52.24 22.73 23.36
CA HIS A 17 -53.11 21.68 22.76
C HIS A 17 -52.55 21.40 21.31
N PHE A 18 -52.93 20.44 20.44
CA PHE A 18 -54.06 19.51 20.17
C PHE A 18 -54.95 19.90 18.96
N SER A 19 -54.77 19.20 17.82
CA SER A 19 -55.76 18.95 16.73
C SER A 19 -55.10 18.14 15.59
N GLY A 20 -55.62 17.05 15.01
CA GLY A 20 -56.83 16.27 15.31
C GLY A 20 -57.73 16.06 14.08
N PHE A 21 -57.64 14.92 13.38
CA PHE A 21 -58.62 14.45 12.38
C PHE A 21 -58.62 12.92 12.24
N HIS A 22 -59.67 12.36 11.62
CA HIS A 22 -60.12 10.97 11.76
C HIS A 22 -59.29 9.88 11.05
N MET A 23 -59.24 8.69 11.66
CA MET A 23 -59.05 7.40 11.00
C MET A 23 -60.42 6.72 10.82
N ASP A 24 -60.91 6.57 9.58
CA ASP A 24 -62.09 5.72 9.28
C ASP A 24 -62.23 5.33 7.78
N SER A 25 -61.16 5.48 6.98
CA SER A 25 -61.22 5.41 5.51
C SER A 25 -60.14 4.53 4.85
N LEU A 26 -59.44 3.69 5.63
CA LEU A 26 -58.31 2.88 5.14
C LEU A 26 -58.62 1.39 4.90
N GLU A 27 -59.75 0.85 5.37
CA GLU A 27 -60.04 -0.60 5.24
C GLU A 27 -60.36 -1.07 3.81
N GLN A 28 -60.63 -0.17 2.86
CA GLN A 28 -60.88 -0.54 1.46
C GLN A 28 -59.63 -0.53 0.57
N GLY A 29 -58.54 0.13 0.96
CA GLY A 29 -57.30 0.18 0.16
C GLY A 29 -56.43 -1.08 0.25
N VAL A 30 -56.58 -1.88 1.31
CA VAL A 30 -55.67 -2.98 1.66
C VAL A 30 -55.65 -4.11 0.61
N LYS A 31 -56.72 -4.28 -0.18
CA LYS A 31 -56.84 -5.38 -1.15
C LYS A 31 -56.25 -5.15 -2.53
N GLU A 32 -55.87 -3.93 -2.89
CA GLU A 32 -55.17 -3.65 -4.17
C GLU A 32 -53.65 -3.52 -4.00
N MET A 33 -53.17 -3.31 -2.76
CA MET A 33 -51.75 -3.04 -2.50
C MET A 33 -50.86 -4.30 -2.62
N ASP A 34 -51.35 -5.47 -2.20
CA ASP A 34 -50.63 -6.76 -2.17
C ASP A 34 -50.15 -7.23 -3.57
N LEU A 35 -50.79 -6.78 -4.65
CA LEU A 35 -50.43 -7.15 -6.03
C LEU A 35 -49.36 -6.25 -6.66
N SER A 36 -48.88 -5.23 -5.93
CA SER A 36 -47.78 -4.35 -6.35
C SER A 36 -46.46 -4.60 -5.60
N MET A 37 -46.50 -5.28 -4.45
CA MET A 37 -45.32 -5.51 -3.62
C MET A 37 -44.33 -6.55 -4.18
N SER A 38 -44.73 -7.35 -5.18
CA SER A 38 -43.90 -8.38 -5.80
C SER A 38 -42.91 -7.88 -6.87
N SER A 39 -42.98 -6.60 -7.25
CA SER A 39 -42.02 -5.94 -8.16
C SER A 39 -41.24 -4.79 -7.49
N ALA A 40 -41.49 -4.51 -6.21
CA ALA A 40 -40.94 -3.37 -5.48
C ALA A 40 -39.66 -3.68 -4.67
N THR A 41 -39.09 -4.88 -4.81
CA THR A 41 -37.83 -5.28 -4.14
C THR A 41 -36.59 -5.19 -5.04
N GLU A 42 -36.76 -4.82 -6.31
CA GLU A 42 -35.64 -4.39 -7.17
C GLU A 42 -35.41 -2.88 -7.00
N ASN A 43 -34.15 -2.44 -7.10
CA ASN A 43 -33.72 -1.03 -7.00
C ASN A 43 -33.88 -0.33 -5.62
N MET A 44 -33.29 -0.90 -4.56
CA MET A 44 -32.69 -0.06 -3.50
C MET A 44 -31.45 0.70 -4.05
N HIS A 45 -31.66 1.76 -4.82
CA HIS A 45 -30.58 2.66 -5.21
C HIS A 45 -29.98 3.33 -3.97
N ARG A 46 -28.69 3.08 -3.68
CA ARG A 46 -27.96 3.82 -2.66
C ARG A 46 -27.82 5.27 -3.11
N GLN A 47 -28.19 6.21 -2.25
CA GLN A 47 -27.89 7.61 -2.49
C GLN A 47 -26.38 7.87 -2.32
N PRO A 48 -25.76 8.65 -3.22
CA PRO A 48 -24.34 8.95 -3.20
C PRO A 48 -24.00 10.01 -2.13
N PHE A 49 -22.73 10.03 -1.70
CA PHE A 49 -22.25 10.96 -0.68
C PHE A 49 -21.90 12.33 -1.29
N VAL A 50 -22.72 13.34 -1.01
CA VAL A 50 -22.60 14.69 -1.60
C VAL A 50 -21.75 15.59 -0.70
N ILE A 51 -20.69 16.18 -1.26
CA ILE A 51 -19.75 17.07 -0.60
C ILE A 51 -19.75 18.42 -1.31
N GLY A 52 -20.23 19.47 -0.66
CA GLY A 52 -20.16 20.84 -1.17
C GLY A 52 -18.84 21.50 -0.83
N VAL A 53 -18.19 22.14 -1.81
CA VAL A 53 -16.95 22.91 -1.66
C VAL A 53 -17.18 24.36 -2.08
N ALA A 54 -17.29 25.27 -1.10
CA ALA A 54 -17.59 26.69 -1.28
C ALA A 54 -16.39 27.59 -0.92
N GLY A 55 -16.53 28.90 -1.15
CA GLY A 55 -15.49 29.90 -0.88
C GLY A 55 -15.26 30.86 -2.04
N GLY A 56 -14.47 31.91 -1.80
CA GLY A 56 -14.30 33.04 -2.72
C GLY A 56 -13.71 32.71 -4.09
N ALA A 57 -13.81 33.66 -5.02
CA ALA A 57 -13.07 33.59 -6.28
C ALA A 57 -11.55 33.51 -6.01
N ALA A 58 -10.84 32.65 -6.74
CA ALA A 58 -9.40 32.39 -6.60
C ALA A 58 -8.91 31.89 -5.21
N SER A 59 -9.80 31.38 -4.33
CA SER A 59 -9.38 30.75 -3.05
C SER A 59 -8.70 29.38 -3.20
N GLY A 60 -8.83 28.73 -4.36
CA GLY A 60 -8.27 27.39 -4.59
C GLY A 60 -9.23 26.22 -4.35
N LYS A 61 -10.55 26.46 -4.34
CA LYS A 61 -11.59 25.40 -4.31
C LYS A 61 -11.34 24.27 -5.32
N THR A 62 -11.17 24.61 -6.60
CA THR A 62 -10.90 23.64 -7.67
C THR A 62 -9.69 22.80 -7.33
N THR A 63 -8.59 23.42 -6.89
CA THR A 63 -7.38 22.73 -6.42
C THR A 63 -7.64 21.78 -5.25
N VAL A 64 -8.49 22.16 -4.29
CA VAL A 64 -8.93 21.27 -3.19
C VAL A 64 -9.73 20.07 -3.74
N CYS A 65 -10.67 20.30 -4.65
CA CYS A 65 -11.43 19.24 -5.32
C CYS A 65 -10.51 18.29 -6.10
N ASP A 66 -9.61 18.84 -6.92
CA ASP A 66 -8.63 18.10 -7.73
C ASP A 66 -7.74 17.23 -6.84
N MET A 67 -7.26 17.77 -5.71
CA MET A 67 -6.46 17.02 -4.75
C MET A 67 -7.25 15.91 -4.04
N ILE A 68 -8.52 16.15 -3.68
CA ILE A 68 -9.39 15.11 -3.12
C ILE A 68 -9.61 13.98 -4.14
N ILE A 69 -9.90 14.31 -5.41
CA ILE A 69 -10.07 13.33 -6.50
C ILE A 69 -8.77 12.55 -6.73
N GLN A 70 -7.64 13.26 -6.85
CA GLN A 70 -6.32 12.67 -7.07
C GLN A 70 -5.93 11.71 -5.94
N GLN A 71 -6.16 12.07 -4.67
CA GLN A 71 -5.83 11.18 -3.55
C GLN A 71 -6.83 10.04 -3.36
N LEU A 72 -8.10 10.19 -3.74
CA LEU A 72 -9.07 9.09 -3.64
C LEU A 72 -8.77 7.97 -4.66
N HIS A 73 -8.16 8.30 -5.81
CA HIS A 73 -7.78 7.35 -6.87
C HIS A 73 -8.93 6.49 -7.43
N ASP A 74 -10.18 6.86 -7.18
CA ASP A 74 -11.36 6.05 -7.45
C ASP A 74 -12.15 6.60 -8.65
N GLN A 75 -12.64 5.72 -9.52
CA GLN A 75 -13.48 6.09 -10.67
C GLN A 75 -14.93 6.41 -10.26
N ARG A 76 -15.27 6.28 -8.97
CA ARG A 76 -16.59 6.53 -8.38
C ARG A 76 -16.74 7.92 -7.74
N VAL A 77 -15.97 8.91 -8.19
CA VAL A 77 -16.06 10.31 -7.75
C VAL A 77 -16.39 11.22 -8.94
N VAL A 78 -17.47 11.99 -8.83
CA VAL A 78 -17.88 12.96 -9.86
C VAL A 78 -17.71 14.40 -9.35
N LEU A 79 -17.22 15.29 -10.21
CA LEU A 79 -17.17 16.74 -9.96
C LEU A 79 -18.29 17.45 -10.73
N VAL A 80 -19.19 18.10 -10.00
CA VAL A 80 -20.24 18.99 -10.50
C VAL A 80 -19.82 20.42 -10.16
N ASN A 81 -19.77 21.31 -11.15
CA ASN A 81 -19.38 22.71 -10.92
C ASN A 81 -20.58 23.65 -11.15
N GLN A 82 -20.84 24.56 -10.21
CA GLN A 82 -21.92 25.54 -10.26
C GLN A 82 -21.90 26.40 -11.54
N PHE A 83 -20.72 26.68 -12.12
CA PHE A 83 -20.60 27.44 -13.37
C PHE A 83 -21.15 26.70 -14.61
N ASN A 84 -21.26 25.37 -14.56
CA ASN A 84 -21.93 24.58 -15.61
C ASN A 84 -23.48 24.71 -15.55
N CYS A 85 -24.02 25.32 -14.48
CA CYS A 85 -25.44 25.63 -14.29
C CYS A 85 -25.74 27.14 -14.46
N CYS A 86 -24.91 27.90 -15.17
CA CYS A 86 -25.27 29.26 -15.60
C CYS A 86 -26.43 29.23 -16.63
N ALA A 87 -27.26 30.27 -16.62
CA ALA A 87 -28.28 30.49 -17.64
C ALA A 87 -27.64 30.83 -18.99
N SER A 88 -28.14 30.24 -20.08
CA SER A 88 -27.53 30.30 -21.43
C SER A 88 -27.82 31.59 -22.19
N SER A 89 -27.84 32.73 -21.49
CA SER A 89 -28.42 34.00 -21.98
C SER A 89 -27.62 35.26 -21.60
N ILE A 90 -26.42 35.11 -21.03
CA ILE A 90 -25.58 36.24 -20.61
C ILE A 90 -24.35 36.32 -21.51
N ASP A 91 -24.28 37.38 -22.32
CA ASP A 91 -23.15 37.63 -23.22
C ASP A 91 -21.92 38.15 -22.44
N SER A 92 -20.75 37.84 -22.99
CA SER A 92 -19.40 37.86 -22.41
C SER A 92 -18.86 39.21 -21.93
N SER A 93 -19.61 40.30 -22.10
CA SER A 93 -19.16 41.68 -21.88
C SER A 93 -19.73 42.37 -20.63
N TYR A 94 -20.82 41.87 -20.02
CA TYR A 94 -21.53 42.56 -18.92
C TYR A 94 -21.77 41.71 -17.66
N CYS A 95 -20.71 41.45 -16.88
CA CYS A 95 -20.87 41.14 -15.44
C CYS A 95 -20.96 42.43 -14.60
N ASN A 96 -21.80 43.38 -15.02
CA ASN A 96 -22.10 44.64 -14.33
C ASN A 96 -23.49 44.58 -13.66
N LEU A 97 -23.78 43.50 -12.95
CA LEU A 97 -25.03 43.34 -12.19
C LEU A 97 -24.73 43.23 -10.69
N THR A 98 -25.26 44.19 -9.95
CA THR A 98 -25.35 44.18 -8.48
C THR A 98 -26.12 42.93 -8.06
N PHE A 99 -25.51 42.05 -7.27
CA PHE A 99 -25.93 40.66 -7.08
C PHE A 99 -27.39 40.50 -6.59
N PRO A 100 -28.24 39.77 -7.34
CA PRO A 100 -29.43 39.11 -6.85
C PRO A 100 -29.28 37.58 -6.93
N SER A 101 -30.35 36.84 -6.64
CA SER A 101 -30.44 35.37 -6.73
C SER A 101 -30.15 34.79 -8.12
N ASP A 102 -30.31 35.60 -9.18
CA ASP A 102 -30.66 35.09 -10.51
C ASP A 102 -29.43 34.80 -11.41
N ALA A 103 -28.22 34.96 -10.87
CA ALA A 103 -26.96 34.75 -11.61
C ALA A 103 -26.65 33.26 -11.92
N PHE A 104 -27.30 32.32 -11.23
CA PHE A 104 -27.11 30.88 -11.39
C PHE A 104 -28.46 30.15 -11.41
N ASP A 105 -28.66 29.22 -12.34
CA ASP A 105 -29.87 28.43 -12.44
C ASP A 105 -29.89 27.35 -11.35
N THR A 106 -30.41 27.74 -10.19
CA THR A 106 -30.43 26.90 -8.98
C THR A 106 -31.43 25.75 -9.10
N GLU A 107 -32.54 25.92 -9.84
CA GLU A 107 -33.49 24.83 -10.12
C GLU A 107 -32.86 23.76 -11.01
N LYS A 108 -32.08 24.16 -12.03
CA LYS A 108 -31.30 23.23 -12.85
C LYS A 108 -30.22 22.52 -12.03
N LEU A 109 -29.54 23.21 -11.12
CA LEU A 109 -28.57 22.58 -10.22
C LEU A 109 -29.25 21.53 -9.30
N LEU A 110 -30.39 21.88 -8.69
CA LEU A 110 -31.18 20.93 -7.88
C LEU A 110 -31.64 19.72 -8.71
N CYS A 111 -32.11 19.95 -9.94
CA CYS A 111 -32.51 18.89 -10.87
C CYS A 111 -31.34 17.96 -11.29
N VAL A 112 -30.13 18.50 -11.51
CA VAL A 112 -28.92 17.71 -11.77
C VAL A 112 -28.56 16.86 -10.55
N LEU A 113 -28.56 17.46 -9.35
CA LEU A 113 -28.21 16.76 -8.11
C LEU A 113 -29.22 15.65 -7.78
N GLU A 114 -30.53 15.90 -7.91
CA GLU A 114 -31.54 14.87 -7.65
C GLU A 114 -31.47 13.70 -8.63
N LYS A 115 -31.20 13.95 -9.91
CA LYS A 115 -31.00 12.87 -10.89
C LYS A 115 -29.79 12.01 -10.55
N LEU A 116 -28.65 12.63 -10.21
CA LEU A 116 -27.45 11.91 -9.77
C LEU A 116 -27.70 11.16 -8.44
N ARG A 117 -28.48 11.73 -7.50
CA ARG A 117 -28.88 11.05 -6.25
C ARG A 117 -29.75 9.82 -6.50
N HIS A 118 -30.58 9.83 -7.54
CA HIS A 118 -31.44 8.73 -7.96
C HIS A 118 -30.77 7.76 -8.95
N GLY A 119 -29.45 7.83 -9.14
CA GLY A 119 -28.73 6.91 -10.01
C GLY A 119 -28.98 7.11 -11.52
N GLN A 120 -29.41 8.30 -11.93
CA GLN A 120 -29.61 8.67 -13.34
C GLN A 120 -28.40 9.43 -13.86
N ALA A 121 -27.93 9.08 -15.07
CA ALA A 121 -26.89 9.83 -15.77
C ALA A 121 -27.41 11.19 -16.25
N VAL A 122 -26.54 12.20 -16.32
CA VAL A 122 -26.91 13.58 -16.65
C VAL A 122 -25.92 14.21 -17.63
N ASP A 123 -26.43 14.76 -18.75
CA ASP A 123 -25.67 15.65 -19.63
C ASP A 123 -25.36 16.97 -18.87
N ILE A 124 -24.09 17.19 -18.49
CA ILE A 124 -23.66 18.46 -17.89
C ILE A 124 -22.93 19.29 -18.97
N PRO A 125 -23.44 20.49 -19.34
CA PRO A 125 -22.77 21.33 -20.32
C PRO A 125 -21.53 22.00 -19.71
N ASN A 126 -20.36 21.79 -20.30
CA ASN A 126 -19.11 22.36 -19.79
C ASN A 126 -19.00 23.86 -20.08
N TYR A 127 -18.65 24.64 -19.07
CA TYR A 127 -18.40 26.10 -19.16
C TYR A 127 -16.99 26.42 -19.71
N ASP A 128 -16.57 25.78 -20.79
CA ASP A 128 -15.36 26.13 -21.54
C ASP A 128 -15.65 26.21 -23.05
N PHE A 129 -14.91 27.06 -23.77
CA PHE A 129 -15.27 27.57 -25.09
C PHE A 129 -15.01 26.58 -26.25
N LYS A 130 -15.09 25.27 -25.98
CA LYS A 130 -15.03 24.19 -26.97
C LYS A 130 -16.12 23.17 -26.64
N SER A 131 -17.09 23.03 -27.54
CA SER A 131 -18.32 22.28 -27.32
C SER A 131 -18.09 20.76 -27.19
N TYR A 132 -18.05 20.27 -25.95
CA TYR A 132 -18.17 18.85 -25.64
C TYR A 132 -19.28 18.65 -24.60
N LYS A 133 -20.28 17.84 -24.97
CA LYS A 133 -21.23 17.28 -24.00
C LYS A 133 -20.54 16.15 -23.26
N ASN A 134 -20.31 16.33 -21.97
CA ASN A 134 -19.85 15.24 -21.11
C ASN A 134 -21.09 14.62 -20.46
N ASN A 135 -21.38 13.37 -20.82
CA ASN A 135 -22.46 12.59 -20.23
C ASN A 135 -21.96 12.00 -18.90
N VAL A 136 -22.55 12.44 -17.79
CA VAL A 136 -22.02 12.21 -16.44
C VAL A 136 -22.76 11.05 -15.79
N ASN A 137 -22.04 9.95 -15.58
CA ASN A 137 -22.57 8.77 -14.89
C ASN A 137 -22.71 8.99 -13.37
N PRO A 138 -23.66 8.32 -12.71
CA PRO A 138 -23.74 8.26 -11.25
C PRO A 138 -22.43 7.75 -10.63
N SER A 139 -22.15 8.16 -9.39
CA SER A 139 -20.89 7.92 -8.69
C SER A 139 -21.10 7.92 -7.19
N ASP A 140 -20.40 7.06 -6.43
CA ASP A 140 -20.55 6.90 -4.97
C ASP A 140 -20.32 8.21 -4.19
N VAL A 141 -19.51 9.14 -4.74
CA VAL A 141 -19.24 10.47 -4.17
C VAL A 141 -19.50 11.57 -5.21
N ILE A 142 -20.25 12.60 -4.84
CA ILE A 142 -20.48 13.82 -5.63
C ILE A 142 -19.76 14.99 -4.97
N LEU A 143 -18.72 15.52 -5.61
CA LEU A 143 -18.11 16.81 -5.26
C LEU A 143 -18.86 17.92 -6.00
N LEU A 144 -19.45 18.85 -5.26
CA LEU A 144 -20.13 20.03 -5.79
C LEU A 144 -19.28 21.28 -5.51
N GLU A 145 -18.62 21.84 -6.52
CA GLU A 145 -17.84 23.08 -6.40
C GLU A 145 -18.67 24.31 -6.78
N GLY A 146 -18.56 25.41 -6.03
CA GLY A 146 -19.12 26.70 -6.47
C GLY A 146 -18.77 27.87 -5.58
N ILE A 147 -19.25 29.06 -5.93
CA ILE A 147 -19.06 30.29 -5.13
C ILE A 147 -20.26 30.61 -4.23
N LEU A 148 -21.46 30.18 -4.61
CA LEU A 148 -22.72 30.46 -3.90
C LEU A 148 -23.53 29.19 -3.58
N ILE A 149 -22.94 28.00 -3.70
CA ILE A 149 -23.63 26.72 -3.38
C ILE A 149 -24.11 26.61 -1.92
N PHE A 150 -23.57 27.42 -1.00
CA PHE A 150 -24.03 27.51 0.39
C PHE A 150 -25.01 28.68 0.62
N HIS A 151 -25.55 29.32 -0.42
CA HIS A 151 -26.51 30.43 -0.30
C HIS A 151 -27.97 29.94 -0.17
N ASP A 152 -28.41 29.02 -1.03
CA ASP A 152 -29.75 28.40 -0.96
C ASP A 152 -29.77 27.26 0.09
N GLN A 153 -30.83 27.20 0.91
CA GLN A 153 -31.02 26.14 1.91
C GLN A 153 -31.22 24.76 1.26
N ARG A 154 -32.01 24.69 0.18
CA ARG A 154 -32.34 23.44 -0.52
C ARG A 154 -31.07 22.75 -1.02
N VAL A 155 -30.11 23.53 -1.53
CA VAL A 155 -28.80 23.03 -1.97
C VAL A 155 -27.93 22.60 -0.79
N ARG A 156 -28.00 23.26 0.38
CA ARG A 156 -27.31 22.83 1.61
C ARG A 156 -27.85 21.52 2.20
N ASP A 157 -29.14 21.25 2.03
CA ASP A 157 -29.83 20.06 2.55
C ASP A 157 -29.48 18.79 1.76
N LEU A 158 -29.12 18.93 0.48
CA LEU A 158 -28.60 17.82 -0.34
C LEU A 158 -27.17 17.39 0.02
N MET A 159 -26.42 18.19 0.80
CA MET A 159 -25.01 17.95 1.08
C MET A 159 -24.78 17.21 2.40
N ASN A 160 -24.15 16.04 2.34
CA ASN A 160 -23.71 15.29 3.52
C ASN A 160 -22.48 15.89 4.22
N MET A 161 -21.70 16.73 3.53
CA MET A 161 -20.59 17.50 4.09
C MET A 161 -20.43 18.84 3.35
N LYS A 162 -20.13 19.92 4.10
CA LYS A 162 -20.00 21.30 3.63
C LYS A 162 -18.62 21.86 3.99
N ILE A 163 -17.73 21.95 3.00
CA ILE A 163 -16.37 22.47 3.11
C ILE A 163 -16.31 23.93 2.61
N PHE A 164 -15.74 24.85 3.39
CA PHE A 164 -15.47 26.22 2.95
C PHE A 164 -13.96 26.48 2.84
N VAL A 165 -13.50 26.85 1.65
CA VAL A 165 -12.09 27.16 1.37
C VAL A 165 -11.85 28.64 1.62
N ASP A 166 -11.14 28.92 2.72
CA ASP A 166 -10.86 30.25 3.23
C ASP A 166 -9.44 30.69 2.88
N THR A 167 -9.28 31.92 2.40
CA THR A 167 -8.01 32.43 1.88
C THR A 167 -8.05 33.95 1.87
N ASP A 168 -6.94 34.57 2.22
CA ASP A 168 -6.83 36.02 2.40
C ASP A 168 -7.10 36.79 1.10
N ALA A 169 -7.62 38.01 1.23
CA ALA A 169 -8.17 38.76 0.11
C ALA A 169 -7.10 39.20 -0.91
N ASP A 170 -5.91 39.52 -0.41
CA ASP A 170 -4.69 39.82 -1.15
C ASP A 170 -4.13 38.59 -1.89
N VAL A 171 -4.08 37.42 -1.24
CA VAL A 171 -3.67 36.15 -1.88
C VAL A 171 -4.64 35.78 -3.00
N ARG A 172 -5.96 35.92 -2.77
CA ARG A 172 -6.99 35.75 -3.82
C ARG A 172 -6.84 36.76 -4.95
N LEU A 173 -6.53 38.02 -4.64
CA LEU A 173 -6.30 39.07 -5.63
C LEU A 173 -5.06 38.77 -6.48
N ALA A 174 -3.92 38.44 -5.87
CA ALA A 174 -2.69 38.09 -6.56
C ALA A 174 -2.87 36.85 -7.47
N ARG A 175 -3.54 35.81 -6.97
CA ARG A 175 -3.93 34.62 -7.76
C ARG A 175 -4.82 35.01 -8.94
N ARG A 176 -5.80 35.90 -8.75
CA ARG A 176 -6.69 36.38 -9.82
C ARG A 176 -5.96 37.24 -10.85
N ILE A 177 -5.11 38.17 -10.44
CA ILE A 177 -4.31 39.00 -11.35
C ILE A 177 -3.47 38.08 -12.23
N ARG A 178 -2.66 37.19 -11.64
CA ARG A 178 -1.81 36.27 -12.41
C ARG A 178 -2.62 35.45 -13.43
N ARG A 179 -3.78 34.93 -13.03
CA ARG A 179 -4.67 34.17 -13.93
C ARG A 179 -5.24 35.04 -15.05
N ASP A 180 -5.88 36.15 -14.71
CA ASP A 180 -6.63 36.97 -15.68
C ASP A 180 -5.69 37.75 -16.62
N THR A 181 -4.45 38.05 -16.23
CA THR A 181 -3.44 38.65 -17.12
C THR A 181 -2.72 37.62 -17.98
N VAL A 182 -2.20 36.52 -17.40
CA VAL A 182 -1.35 35.55 -18.13
C VAL A 182 -2.15 34.56 -18.97
N GLU A 183 -3.31 34.10 -18.48
CA GLU A 183 -4.12 33.08 -19.17
C GLU A 183 -5.19 33.71 -20.06
N LYS A 184 -5.56 34.98 -19.81
CA LYS A 184 -6.68 35.66 -20.50
C LYS A 184 -6.33 37.02 -21.11
N ASN A 185 -5.06 37.40 -21.14
CA ASN A 185 -4.53 38.63 -21.75
C ASN A 185 -5.29 39.92 -21.35
N ARG A 186 -5.79 40.01 -20.11
CA ARG A 186 -6.46 41.21 -19.60
C ARG A 186 -5.46 42.19 -19.01
N ASP A 187 -5.74 43.48 -19.17
CA ASP A 187 -5.02 44.55 -18.49
C ASP A 187 -5.19 44.48 -16.96
N ILE A 188 -4.11 44.82 -16.23
CA ILE A 188 -4.06 44.82 -14.77
C ILE A 188 -5.01 45.85 -14.19
N GLY A 189 -5.10 47.05 -14.77
CA GLY A 189 -6.00 48.11 -14.31
C GLY A 189 -7.45 47.62 -14.34
N THR A 190 -7.87 47.05 -15.47
CA THR A 190 -9.19 46.47 -15.70
C THR A 190 -9.52 45.34 -14.71
N VAL A 191 -8.54 44.49 -14.36
CA VAL A 191 -8.73 43.42 -13.35
C VAL A 191 -8.87 43.98 -11.93
N LEU A 192 -8.06 44.98 -11.56
CA LEU A 192 -8.16 45.66 -10.25
C LEU A 192 -9.51 46.40 -10.10
N ASP A 193 -9.95 47.06 -11.17
CA ASP A 193 -11.18 47.83 -11.21
C ASP A 193 -12.42 46.91 -11.11
N GLN A 194 -12.43 45.79 -11.86
CA GLN A 194 -13.46 44.75 -11.72
C GLN A 194 -13.44 44.11 -10.32
N TYR A 195 -12.25 43.85 -9.76
CA TYR A 195 -12.16 43.24 -8.43
C TYR A 195 -12.75 44.16 -7.36
N SER A 196 -12.40 45.44 -7.41
CA SER A 196 -12.81 46.43 -6.41
C SER A 196 -14.30 46.79 -6.51
N LYS A 197 -14.84 46.92 -7.73
CA LYS A 197 -16.24 47.32 -7.97
C LYS A 197 -17.24 46.18 -7.78
N PHE A 198 -16.86 44.93 -8.05
CA PHE A 198 -17.82 43.82 -8.09
C PHE A 198 -17.39 42.59 -7.29
N VAL A 199 -16.13 42.16 -7.38
CA VAL A 199 -15.71 40.84 -6.83
C VAL A 199 -15.54 40.87 -5.32
N LYS A 200 -14.97 41.95 -4.77
CA LYS A 200 -14.80 42.07 -3.32
C LYS A 200 -16.14 42.30 -2.59
N PRO A 201 -17.00 43.28 -2.97
CA PRO A 201 -18.32 43.43 -2.36
C PRO A 201 -19.13 42.13 -2.40
N ALA A 202 -19.21 41.47 -3.56
CA ALA A 202 -19.92 40.20 -3.68
C ALA A 202 -19.36 39.08 -2.78
N PHE A 203 -18.05 39.06 -2.53
CA PHE A 203 -17.46 38.13 -1.57
C PHE A 203 -17.82 38.49 -0.14
N ASP A 204 -17.67 39.75 0.26
CA ASP A 204 -17.89 40.22 1.62
C ASP A 204 -19.39 40.13 2.02
N ASP A 205 -20.30 40.46 1.09
CA ASP A 205 -21.76 40.54 1.31
C ASP A 205 -22.50 39.18 1.15
N PHE A 206 -22.09 38.33 0.18
CA PHE A 206 -22.86 37.12 -0.18
C PHE A 206 -22.11 35.80 0.00
N ILE A 207 -20.79 35.76 -0.15
CA ILE A 207 -20.02 34.50 -0.05
C ILE A 207 -19.53 34.27 1.38
N LEU A 208 -18.85 35.26 1.98
CA LEU A 208 -18.28 35.17 3.32
C LEU A 208 -19.32 34.86 4.41
N PRO A 209 -20.55 35.41 4.40
CA PRO A 209 -21.57 35.05 5.39
C PRO A 209 -22.06 33.60 5.30
N THR A 210 -21.82 32.89 4.18
CA THR A 210 -22.15 31.45 4.06
C THR A 210 -21.15 30.54 4.75
N LYS A 211 -19.96 31.04 5.12
CA LYS A 211 -18.94 30.32 5.90
C LYS A 211 -19.49 29.75 7.22
N LYS A 212 -20.53 30.36 7.79
CA LYS A 212 -21.22 29.89 9.01
C LYS A 212 -22.01 28.58 8.82
N TYR A 213 -22.23 28.14 7.59
CA TYR A 213 -22.91 26.87 7.26
C TYR A 213 -21.93 25.73 6.93
N ALA A 214 -20.63 25.93 7.11
CA ALA A 214 -19.60 24.95 6.78
C ALA A 214 -19.32 24.03 7.98
N ASP A 215 -19.29 22.72 7.72
CA ASP A 215 -18.85 21.70 8.68
C ASP A 215 -17.33 21.71 8.84
N ILE A 216 -16.59 22.10 7.78
CA ILE A 216 -15.12 22.17 7.75
C ILE A 216 -14.67 23.46 7.05
N ILE A 217 -13.69 24.16 7.63
CA ILE A 217 -13.04 25.33 7.02
C ILE A 217 -11.58 24.97 6.72
N ILE A 218 -11.15 25.14 5.47
CA ILE A 218 -9.76 24.92 5.04
C ILE A 218 -9.08 26.28 4.86
N PRO A 219 -8.25 26.75 5.81
CA PRO A 219 -7.44 27.95 5.62
C PRO A 219 -6.31 27.68 4.62
N ARG A 220 -6.04 28.65 3.73
CA ARG A 220 -5.06 28.62 2.62
C ARG A 220 -5.40 27.65 1.47
N GLY A 221 -6.54 26.95 1.52
CA GLY A 221 -6.99 26.07 0.45
C GLY A 221 -5.99 24.97 0.08
N GLY A 222 -5.63 24.85 -1.20
CA GLY A 222 -4.78 23.78 -1.72
C GLY A 222 -3.39 23.68 -1.07
N ASP A 223 -2.88 24.76 -0.47
CA ASP A 223 -1.58 24.74 0.23
C ASP A 223 -1.65 23.99 1.59
N ASN A 224 -2.85 23.62 2.03
CA ASN A 224 -3.10 22.97 3.32
C ASN A 224 -3.32 21.46 3.17
N HIS A 225 -2.28 20.78 2.69
CA HIS A 225 -2.26 19.33 2.45
C HIS A 225 -2.79 18.53 3.65
N VAL A 226 -2.40 18.87 4.90
CA VAL A 226 -2.82 18.15 6.11
C VAL A 226 -4.35 18.16 6.31
N ALA A 227 -5.01 19.29 6.04
CA ALA A 227 -6.48 19.36 6.11
C ALA A 227 -7.15 18.50 5.02
N ILE A 228 -6.57 18.47 3.82
CA ILE A 228 -7.07 17.70 2.67
C ILE A 228 -6.88 16.20 2.91
N ASP A 229 -5.71 15.78 3.40
CA ASP A 229 -5.41 14.39 3.78
C ASP A 229 -6.38 13.89 4.86
N LEU A 230 -6.71 14.71 5.86
CA LEU A 230 -7.70 14.37 6.89
C LEU A 230 -9.13 14.24 6.33
N ILE A 231 -9.52 15.09 5.38
CA ILE A 231 -10.80 14.98 4.67
C ILE A 231 -10.83 13.71 3.82
N VAL A 232 -9.76 13.40 3.09
CA VAL A 232 -9.64 12.18 2.27
C VAL A 232 -9.64 10.93 3.16
N GLN A 233 -8.98 10.94 4.31
CA GLN A 233 -9.10 9.88 5.30
C GLN A 233 -10.54 9.74 5.82
N HIS A 234 -11.23 10.84 6.14
CA HIS A 234 -12.62 10.78 6.58
C HIS A 234 -13.55 10.21 5.49
N ILE A 235 -13.37 10.62 4.22
CA ILE A 235 -14.12 10.08 3.08
C ILE A 235 -13.80 8.58 2.92
N ARG A 236 -12.53 8.17 2.96
CA ARG A 236 -12.12 6.75 2.94
C ARG A 236 -12.70 5.95 4.11
N THR A 237 -12.87 6.54 5.30
CA THR A 237 -13.52 5.90 6.46
C THR A 237 -15.04 5.84 6.29
N LYS A 238 -15.69 6.84 5.69
CA LYS A 238 -17.14 6.83 5.37
C LYS A 238 -17.48 5.85 4.25
N LEU A 239 -16.60 5.70 3.26
CA LEU A 239 -16.62 4.61 2.28
C LEU A 239 -16.16 3.27 2.90
N GLY A 240 -15.50 3.31 4.05
CA GLY A 240 -14.67 2.27 4.65
C GLY A 240 -15.39 1.27 5.57
N GLN A 241 -16.57 0.80 5.17
CA GLN A 241 -16.97 -0.57 5.49
C GLN A 241 -17.00 -1.35 4.19
N HIS A 242 -16.36 -2.53 4.19
CA HIS A 242 -15.81 -3.18 3.00
C HIS A 242 -16.75 -3.19 1.78
N ASP A 243 -16.24 -2.79 0.61
CA ASP A 243 -16.99 -2.85 -0.66
C ASP A 243 -17.52 -4.26 -0.97
N LEU A 244 -16.93 -5.32 -0.38
CA LEU A 244 -17.46 -6.69 -0.43
C LEU A 244 -18.72 -6.90 0.42
N CYS A 245 -18.81 -6.36 1.64
CA CYS A 245 -20.05 -6.39 2.42
C CYS A 245 -21.17 -5.56 1.77
N LYS A 246 -20.79 -4.52 1.02
CA LYS A 246 -21.73 -3.72 0.20
C LYS A 246 -22.31 -4.49 -0.99
N ILE A 247 -21.65 -5.56 -1.44
CA ILE A 247 -22.03 -6.41 -2.58
C ILE A 247 -22.67 -7.73 -2.12
N TYR A 248 -22.15 -8.31 -1.03
CA TYR A 248 -22.55 -9.61 -0.49
C TYR A 248 -23.23 -9.42 0.87
N PRO A 249 -24.59 -9.39 0.94
CA PRO A 249 -25.32 -9.16 2.19
C PRO A 249 -25.20 -10.34 3.19
N ASN A 250 -24.60 -11.44 2.75
CA ASN A 250 -24.32 -12.64 3.53
C ASN A 250 -22.87 -12.69 4.09
N LEU A 251 -22.09 -11.61 3.92
CA LEU A 251 -20.74 -11.45 4.44
C LEU A 251 -20.72 -10.48 5.64
N TYR A 252 -20.42 -11.02 6.82
CA TYR A 252 -20.33 -10.27 8.07
C TYR A 252 -18.86 -10.15 8.50
N VAL A 253 -18.41 -8.93 8.77
CA VAL A 253 -17.12 -8.66 9.41
C VAL A 253 -17.38 -8.13 10.81
N ILE A 254 -16.68 -8.65 11.82
CA ILE A 254 -16.85 -8.14 13.18
C ILE A 254 -16.45 -6.65 13.25
N HIS A 255 -17.10 -5.88 14.11
CA HIS A 255 -16.78 -4.46 14.26
C HIS A 255 -15.32 -4.26 14.71
N SER A 256 -14.45 -3.80 13.80
CA SER A 256 -13.03 -3.57 14.10
C SER A 256 -12.87 -2.48 15.17
N THR A 257 -12.34 -2.88 16.34
CA THR A 257 -11.99 -1.98 17.45
C THR A 257 -10.46 -1.88 17.55
N PHE A 258 -9.94 -0.88 18.29
CA PHE A 258 -8.51 -0.83 18.61
C PHE A 258 -7.99 -2.11 19.30
N GLN A 259 -8.84 -2.80 20.07
CA GLN A 259 -8.49 -4.06 20.73
C GLN A 259 -8.42 -5.24 19.75
N ILE A 260 -9.37 -5.33 18.82
CA ILE A 260 -9.34 -6.32 17.71
C ILE A 260 -8.13 -6.04 16.81
N ARG A 261 -7.96 -4.79 16.36
CA ARG A 261 -6.82 -4.35 15.55
C ARG A 261 -5.47 -4.61 16.23
N GLY A 262 -5.36 -4.38 17.54
CA GLY A 262 -4.15 -4.66 18.31
C GLY A 262 -3.80 -6.16 18.38
N MET A 263 -4.79 -7.03 18.61
CA MET A 263 -4.58 -8.49 18.49
C MET A 263 -4.22 -8.88 17.06
N HIS A 264 -4.84 -8.23 16.06
CA HIS A 264 -4.54 -8.42 14.64
C HIS A 264 -3.14 -7.95 14.23
N THR A 265 -2.55 -6.96 14.90
CA THR A 265 -1.13 -6.63 14.78
C THR A 265 -0.26 -7.73 15.35
N LEU A 266 -0.55 -8.18 16.59
CA LEU A 266 0.24 -9.20 17.28
C LEU A 266 0.27 -10.54 16.51
N ILE A 267 -0.85 -11.04 16.00
CA ILE A 267 -0.85 -12.29 15.21
C ILE A 267 -0.25 -12.16 13.79
N ARG A 268 0.09 -10.93 13.34
CA ARG A 268 0.78 -10.69 12.06
C ARG A 268 2.27 -10.35 12.25
N ASP A 269 2.68 -9.96 13.44
CA ASP A 269 4.07 -9.73 13.79
C ASP A 269 4.85 -11.06 13.87
N ALA A 270 5.98 -11.12 13.16
CA ALA A 270 6.85 -12.30 13.12
C ALA A 270 7.67 -12.49 14.41
N GLN A 271 7.83 -11.44 15.23
CA GLN A 271 8.53 -11.50 16.52
C GLN A 271 7.61 -11.95 17.68
N THR A 272 6.30 -11.98 17.47
CA THR A 272 5.33 -12.46 18.47
C THR A 272 5.56 -13.94 18.75
N THR A 273 5.75 -14.28 20.03
CA THR A 273 6.15 -15.64 20.41
C THR A 273 5.08 -16.67 20.06
N LYS A 274 5.45 -17.95 19.90
CA LYS A 274 4.46 -19.02 19.65
C LYS A 274 3.36 -19.08 20.72
N HIS A 275 3.68 -18.74 21.97
CA HIS A 275 2.70 -18.67 23.05
C HIS A 275 1.69 -17.54 22.80
N ASP A 276 2.20 -16.34 22.53
CA ASP A 276 1.39 -15.14 22.40
C ASP A 276 0.59 -15.13 21.09
N PHE A 277 1.16 -15.65 20.00
CA PHE A 277 0.44 -15.92 18.76
C PHE A 277 -0.78 -16.81 19.01
N VAL A 278 -0.61 -17.94 19.72
CA VAL A 278 -1.72 -18.84 20.05
C VAL A 278 -2.74 -18.16 20.96
N PHE A 279 -2.29 -17.40 21.96
CA PHE A 279 -3.17 -16.67 22.88
C PHE A 279 -4.01 -15.59 22.18
N TYR A 280 -3.40 -14.74 21.35
CA TYR A 280 -4.12 -13.68 20.63
C TYR A 280 -4.93 -14.21 19.45
N ALA A 281 -4.50 -15.30 18.81
CA ALA A 281 -5.31 -16.00 17.80
C ALA A 281 -6.55 -16.66 18.42
N ASP A 282 -6.43 -17.41 19.53
CA ASP A 282 -7.58 -18.01 20.21
C ASP A 282 -8.58 -16.95 20.68
N ARG A 283 -8.10 -15.79 21.17
CA ARG A 283 -8.95 -14.64 21.51
C ARG A 283 -9.69 -14.05 20.31
N LEU A 284 -9.04 -13.90 19.15
CA LEU A 284 -9.69 -13.44 17.92
C LEU A 284 -10.70 -14.47 17.38
N ILE A 285 -10.31 -15.74 17.32
CA ILE A 285 -11.18 -16.86 16.96
C ILE A 285 -12.42 -16.86 17.85
N ARG A 286 -12.25 -16.66 19.16
CA ARG A 286 -13.38 -16.60 20.08
C ARG A 286 -14.32 -15.44 19.76
N LEU A 287 -13.83 -14.25 19.44
CA LEU A 287 -14.70 -13.14 19.01
C LEU A 287 -15.47 -13.47 17.72
N VAL A 288 -14.83 -14.13 16.74
CA VAL A 288 -15.50 -14.62 15.52
C VAL A 288 -16.57 -15.67 15.84
N VAL A 289 -16.29 -16.59 16.77
CA VAL A 289 -17.25 -17.62 17.22
C VAL A 289 -18.45 -16.98 17.93
N GLU A 290 -18.24 -16.10 18.92
CA GLU A 290 -19.34 -15.45 19.65
C GLU A 290 -20.22 -14.60 18.69
N HIS A 291 -19.61 -13.92 17.70
CA HIS A 291 -20.35 -13.21 16.65
C HIS A 291 -21.12 -14.17 15.72
N GLY A 292 -20.50 -15.29 15.34
CA GLY A 292 -21.13 -16.36 14.55
C GLY A 292 -22.35 -16.98 15.23
N LEU A 293 -22.30 -17.18 16.55
CA LEU A 293 -23.42 -17.65 17.36
C LEU A 293 -24.58 -16.65 17.38
N GLY A 294 -24.30 -15.34 17.29
CA GLY A 294 -25.31 -14.28 17.16
C GLY A 294 -26.12 -14.34 15.86
N HIS A 295 -25.69 -15.09 14.85
CA HIS A 295 -26.42 -15.28 13.59
C HIS A 295 -27.29 -16.56 13.55
N LEU A 296 -27.33 -17.33 14.64
CA LEU A 296 -28.24 -18.48 14.80
C LEU A 296 -29.68 -18.02 15.06
N PRO A 297 -30.70 -18.82 14.69
CA PRO A 297 -32.07 -18.52 15.08
C PRO A 297 -32.26 -18.65 16.60
N PHE A 298 -33.17 -17.83 17.14
CA PHE A 298 -33.52 -17.77 18.55
C PHE A 298 -35.04 -17.76 18.72
N THR A 299 -35.52 -18.20 19.88
CA THR A 299 -36.94 -18.18 20.24
C THR A 299 -37.13 -17.44 21.55
N GLU A 300 -38.10 -16.54 21.65
CA GLU A 300 -38.42 -15.86 22.92
C GLU A 300 -38.79 -16.86 24.01
N LYS A 301 -38.39 -16.55 25.25
CA LYS A 301 -38.56 -17.41 26.41
C LYS A 301 -38.61 -16.58 27.68
N GLN A 302 -39.74 -16.64 28.37
CA GLN A 302 -39.88 -16.07 29.70
C GLN A 302 -39.35 -17.03 30.77
N VAL A 303 -38.66 -16.48 31.77
CA VAL A 303 -38.19 -17.21 32.96
C VAL A 303 -38.53 -16.42 34.22
N ILE A 304 -38.80 -17.12 35.31
CA ILE A 304 -38.93 -16.50 36.64
C ILE A 304 -37.53 -16.40 37.24
N THR A 305 -37.10 -15.18 37.57
CA THR A 305 -35.80 -14.92 38.21
C THR A 305 -35.81 -15.37 39.68
N PRO A 306 -34.64 -15.52 40.33
CA PRO A 306 -34.56 -15.81 41.77
C PRO A 306 -35.23 -14.76 42.68
N THR A 307 -35.54 -13.57 42.16
CA THR A 307 -36.29 -12.50 42.85
C THR A 307 -37.80 -12.57 42.63
N GLY A 308 -38.30 -13.61 41.95
CA GLY A 308 -39.72 -13.79 41.60
C GLY A 308 -40.20 -12.94 40.42
N SER A 309 -39.32 -12.15 39.79
CA SER A 309 -39.63 -11.29 38.66
C SER A 309 -39.66 -12.09 37.36
N VAL A 310 -40.58 -11.79 36.43
CA VAL A 310 -40.55 -12.40 35.09
C VAL A 310 -39.52 -11.65 34.24
N TYR A 311 -38.62 -12.39 33.60
CA TYR A 311 -37.67 -11.89 32.61
C TYR A 311 -37.93 -12.51 31.24
N THR A 312 -38.18 -11.68 30.23
CA THR A 312 -38.27 -12.10 28.83
C THR A 312 -36.88 -12.12 28.22
N GLY A 313 -36.38 -13.32 27.92
CA GLY A 313 -35.12 -13.54 27.19
C GLY A 313 -35.33 -14.40 25.96
N VAL A 314 -34.28 -15.08 25.52
CA VAL A 314 -34.30 -15.99 24.37
C VAL A 314 -33.67 -17.35 24.70
N ASP A 315 -34.16 -18.42 24.07
CA ASP A 315 -33.50 -19.73 23.98
C ASP A 315 -32.76 -19.82 22.64
N PHE A 316 -31.53 -20.34 22.64
CA PHE A 316 -30.74 -20.54 21.43
C PHE A 316 -31.18 -21.80 20.67
N CYS A 317 -30.99 -21.81 19.35
CA CYS A 317 -31.27 -22.99 18.54
C CYS A 317 -30.49 -24.22 19.02
N LYS A 318 -31.20 -25.34 19.16
CA LYS A 318 -30.67 -26.60 19.67
C LYS A 318 -30.02 -27.39 18.52
N ARG A 319 -29.17 -28.38 18.88
CA ARG A 319 -28.46 -29.28 17.94
C ARG A 319 -27.38 -28.63 17.06
N LEU A 320 -26.58 -27.71 17.60
CA LEU A 320 -25.40 -27.17 16.88
C LEU A 320 -24.36 -28.27 16.53
N CYS A 321 -23.57 -28.05 15.49
CA CYS A 321 -22.39 -28.82 15.12
C CYS A 321 -21.26 -27.88 14.68
N GLY A 322 -20.03 -28.11 15.14
CA GLY A 322 -18.84 -27.55 14.49
C GLY A 322 -18.34 -28.52 13.43
N VAL A 323 -17.82 -28.04 12.30
CA VAL A 323 -17.17 -28.88 11.29
C VAL A 323 -15.82 -28.28 10.92
N SER A 324 -14.73 -28.95 11.30
CA SER A 324 -13.37 -28.49 11.05
C SER A 324 -12.88 -28.91 9.67
N VAL A 325 -12.38 -27.95 8.87
CA VAL A 325 -11.59 -28.25 7.67
C VAL A 325 -10.15 -28.56 8.11
N ILE A 326 -9.73 -29.81 7.98
CA ILE A 326 -8.38 -30.27 8.36
C ILE A 326 -7.37 -29.72 7.35
N ARG A 327 -6.24 -29.12 7.76
CA ARG A 327 -5.65 -29.07 9.12
C ARG A 327 -5.88 -27.74 9.87
N SER A 328 -6.28 -26.68 9.18
CA SER A 328 -6.32 -25.32 9.71
C SER A 328 -7.51 -25.10 10.67
N GLY A 329 -8.69 -25.60 10.33
CA GLY A 329 -9.92 -25.46 11.11
C GLY A 329 -9.88 -26.10 12.50
N GLU A 330 -9.00 -27.08 12.72
CA GLU A 330 -8.83 -27.74 14.02
C GLU A 330 -8.35 -26.78 15.11
N SER A 331 -7.68 -25.68 14.74
CA SER A 331 -7.27 -24.61 15.65
C SER A 331 -8.46 -23.87 16.30
N MET A 332 -9.62 -23.84 15.62
CA MET A 332 -10.81 -23.11 16.09
C MET A 332 -11.69 -23.95 17.03
N GLU A 333 -11.45 -25.26 17.16
CA GLU A 333 -12.32 -26.14 17.96
C GLU A 333 -12.29 -25.83 19.46
N ASN A 334 -11.19 -25.30 19.99
CA ASN A 334 -11.04 -25.04 21.42
C ASN A 334 -11.88 -23.84 21.86
N ALA A 335 -11.75 -22.70 21.17
CA ALA A 335 -12.66 -21.57 21.32
C ALA A 335 -14.13 -21.97 21.14
N LEU A 336 -14.45 -22.78 20.12
CA LEU A 336 -15.84 -23.23 19.91
C LEU A 336 -16.37 -24.12 21.05
N ARG A 337 -15.56 -25.02 21.61
CA ARG A 337 -15.93 -25.81 22.80
C ARG A 337 -16.07 -24.95 24.06
N ALA A 338 -15.31 -23.86 24.17
CA ALA A 338 -15.41 -22.92 25.29
C ALA A 338 -16.71 -22.11 25.25
N CYS A 339 -17.18 -21.71 24.07
CA CYS A 339 -18.47 -21.03 23.90
C CYS A 339 -19.66 -22.01 23.96
N CYS A 340 -19.56 -23.18 23.29
CA CYS A 340 -20.64 -24.15 23.16
C CYS A 340 -20.33 -25.47 23.88
N LYS A 341 -20.69 -25.55 25.16
CA LYS A 341 -20.58 -26.78 25.96
C LYS A 341 -21.34 -27.94 25.30
N GLY A 342 -20.65 -29.06 25.05
CA GLY A 342 -21.25 -30.28 24.50
C GLY A 342 -21.53 -30.27 22.99
N ILE A 343 -21.00 -29.30 22.23
CA ILE A 343 -21.14 -29.27 20.77
C ILE A 343 -20.48 -30.50 20.11
N LYS A 344 -21.18 -31.14 19.16
CA LYS A 344 -20.58 -32.17 18.30
C LYS A 344 -19.59 -31.52 17.35
N ILE A 345 -18.43 -32.13 17.14
CA ILE A 345 -17.46 -31.71 16.12
C ILE A 345 -17.35 -32.80 15.06
N GLY A 346 -17.73 -32.48 13.83
CA GLY A 346 -17.37 -33.23 12.63
C GLY A 346 -16.05 -32.73 12.04
N LYS A 347 -15.43 -33.52 11.16
CA LYS A 347 -14.23 -33.11 10.42
C LYS A 347 -14.32 -33.46 8.95
N ILE A 348 -13.72 -32.61 8.11
CA ILE A 348 -13.55 -32.82 6.66
C ILE A 348 -12.06 -32.58 6.35
N LEU A 349 -11.40 -33.55 5.74
CA LEU A 349 -10.06 -33.40 5.16
C LEU A 349 -10.20 -33.34 3.65
N ILE A 350 -9.64 -32.28 3.06
CA ILE A 350 -9.52 -32.11 1.62
C ILE A 350 -8.04 -32.23 1.28
N HIS A 351 -7.67 -33.32 0.59
CA HIS A 351 -6.30 -33.54 0.11
C HIS A 351 -6.28 -33.65 -1.41
N ARG A 352 -5.20 -33.13 -2.03
CA ARG A 352 -5.02 -33.05 -3.48
C ARG A 352 -3.73 -33.77 -3.84
N GLU A 353 -3.84 -34.93 -4.49
CA GLU A 353 -2.69 -35.76 -4.81
C GLU A 353 -2.11 -35.40 -6.19
N GLY A 354 -1.03 -34.62 -6.15
CA GLY A 354 -0.23 -34.26 -7.33
C GLY A 354 -0.97 -33.41 -8.38
N ASP A 355 -0.34 -33.31 -9.55
CA ASP A 355 -0.84 -32.52 -10.68
C ASP A 355 -2.01 -33.18 -11.41
N ASN A 356 -2.20 -34.49 -11.23
CA ASN A 356 -3.28 -35.27 -11.83
C ASN A 356 -4.69 -34.92 -11.30
N GLY A 357 -4.79 -34.02 -10.31
CA GLY A 357 -6.05 -33.40 -9.89
C GLY A 357 -7.00 -34.28 -9.09
N GLN A 358 -6.64 -35.54 -8.83
CA GLN A 358 -7.42 -36.48 -8.04
C GLN A 358 -7.41 -36.05 -6.56
N GLN A 359 -8.56 -36.08 -5.91
CA GLN A 359 -8.79 -35.45 -4.60
C GLN A 359 -9.37 -36.44 -3.60
N LEU A 360 -8.65 -36.65 -2.52
CA LEU A 360 -9.09 -37.45 -1.38
C LEU A 360 -9.87 -36.56 -0.41
N ILE A 361 -11.18 -36.73 -0.43
CA ILE A 361 -12.11 -36.16 0.55
C ILE A 361 -12.36 -37.22 1.62
N TYR A 362 -11.80 -37.02 2.81
CA TYR A 362 -12.14 -37.82 3.99
C TYR A 362 -13.10 -37.04 4.88
N GLU A 363 -14.14 -37.70 5.36
CA GLU A 363 -15.15 -37.10 6.23
C GLU A 363 -15.41 -37.92 7.49
N LYS A 364 -15.72 -37.22 8.57
CA LYS A 364 -16.23 -37.81 9.82
C LYS A 364 -17.27 -36.85 10.40
N LEU A 365 -18.49 -36.95 9.90
CA LEU A 365 -19.63 -36.13 10.31
C LEU A 365 -20.58 -36.91 11.23
N PRO A 366 -21.36 -36.25 12.10
CA PRO A 366 -22.45 -36.90 12.83
C PRO A 366 -23.50 -37.50 11.89
N MET A 367 -24.07 -38.66 12.25
CA MET A 367 -25.16 -39.29 11.47
C MET A 367 -26.40 -38.40 11.32
N ASP A 368 -26.60 -37.48 12.27
CA ASP A 368 -27.71 -36.53 12.36
C ASP A 368 -27.35 -35.13 11.80
N ILE A 369 -26.33 -35.00 10.94
CA ILE A 369 -25.81 -33.70 10.48
C ILE A 369 -26.81 -32.86 9.66
N SER A 370 -27.69 -33.49 8.88
CA SER A 370 -28.73 -32.81 8.08
C SER A 370 -29.72 -32.01 8.94
N GLU A 371 -30.01 -32.48 10.16
CA GLU A 371 -30.93 -31.84 11.11
C GLU A 371 -30.24 -30.82 12.04
N ARG A 372 -29.07 -30.29 11.65
CA ARG A 372 -28.24 -29.40 12.49
C ARG A 372 -27.90 -28.07 11.81
N HIS A 373 -27.65 -27.06 12.65
CA HIS A 373 -26.91 -25.88 12.24
C HIS A 373 -25.40 -26.15 12.32
N VAL A 374 -24.68 -25.81 11.27
CA VAL A 374 -23.27 -26.16 11.08
C VAL A 374 -22.41 -24.90 11.09
N LEU A 375 -21.51 -24.83 12.06
CA LEU A 375 -20.43 -23.86 12.12
C LEU A 375 -19.21 -24.47 11.42
N LEU A 376 -19.04 -24.16 10.14
CA LEU A 376 -17.88 -24.59 9.36
C LEU A 376 -16.67 -23.75 9.77
N LEU A 377 -15.54 -24.40 10.06
CA LEU A 377 -14.34 -23.76 10.63
C LEU A 377 -13.14 -23.92 9.69
N ASP A 378 -12.60 -22.78 9.23
CA ASP A 378 -11.27 -22.68 8.64
C ASP A 378 -10.75 -21.25 8.86
N PRO A 379 -9.66 -21.01 9.62
CA PRO A 379 -9.23 -19.66 9.97
C PRO A 379 -8.83 -18.78 8.78
N ILE A 380 -8.57 -19.32 7.58
CA ILE A 380 -8.12 -18.53 6.42
C ILE A 380 -8.96 -18.85 5.16
N LEU A 381 -9.87 -17.94 4.79
CA LEU A 381 -10.57 -17.98 3.51
C LEU A 381 -9.67 -17.41 2.40
N GLY A 382 -8.80 -18.25 1.84
CA GLY A 382 -7.88 -17.91 0.74
C GLY A 382 -8.57 -17.84 -0.64
N THR A 383 -8.39 -18.85 -1.48
CA THR A 383 -8.99 -18.93 -2.83
C THR A 383 -10.48 -19.30 -2.84
N GLY A 384 -11.03 -19.77 -1.72
CA GLY A 384 -12.39 -20.30 -1.62
C GLY A 384 -12.52 -21.78 -2.00
N ASN A 385 -11.58 -22.37 -2.77
CA ASN A 385 -11.71 -23.74 -3.29
C ASN A 385 -12.03 -24.80 -2.21
N SER A 386 -11.26 -24.85 -1.12
CA SER A 386 -11.49 -25.81 -0.03
C SER A 386 -12.81 -25.56 0.70
N ALA A 387 -13.19 -24.29 0.87
CA ALA A 387 -14.47 -23.92 1.47
C ALA A 387 -15.65 -24.37 0.59
N VAL A 388 -15.60 -24.11 -0.73
CA VAL A 388 -16.61 -24.56 -1.70
C VAL A 388 -16.79 -26.07 -1.68
N GLN A 389 -15.71 -26.84 -1.56
CA GLN A 389 -15.76 -28.29 -1.49
C GLN A 389 -16.35 -28.78 -0.16
N ALA A 390 -15.95 -28.20 0.97
CA ALA A 390 -16.53 -28.53 2.27
C ALA A 390 -18.03 -28.19 2.35
N ILE A 391 -18.44 -27.05 1.80
CA ILE A 391 -19.85 -26.65 1.70
C ILE A 391 -20.62 -27.60 0.78
N SER A 392 -20.11 -27.88 -0.43
CA SER A 392 -20.74 -28.83 -1.35
C SER A 392 -20.91 -30.22 -0.74
N LEU A 393 -19.93 -30.69 0.06
CA LEU A 393 -20.04 -31.94 0.79
C LEU A 393 -21.19 -31.89 1.81
N LEU A 394 -21.25 -30.86 2.66
CA LEU A 394 -22.33 -30.68 3.63
C LEU A 394 -23.72 -30.61 2.97
N LEU A 395 -23.84 -29.89 1.84
CA LEU A 395 -25.06 -29.86 1.04
C LEU A 395 -25.44 -31.26 0.51
N SER A 396 -24.47 -32.06 0.03
CA SER A 396 -24.74 -33.43 -0.42
C SER A 396 -25.08 -34.42 0.72
N LYS A 397 -24.77 -34.06 1.98
CA LYS A 397 -25.28 -34.74 3.19
C LYS A 397 -26.65 -34.22 3.66
N GLY A 398 -27.30 -33.36 2.89
CA GLY A 398 -28.64 -32.84 3.20
C GLY A 398 -28.66 -31.75 4.27
N VAL A 399 -27.53 -31.09 4.56
CA VAL A 399 -27.52 -29.87 5.40
C VAL A 399 -28.10 -28.71 4.58
N PRO A 400 -29.12 -27.97 5.05
CA PRO A 400 -29.61 -26.79 4.36
C PRO A 400 -28.55 -25.69 4.26
N GLU A 401 -28.42 -25.04 3.11
CA GLU A 401 -27.43 -23.98 2.86
C GLU A 401 -27.49 -22.84 3.89
N CYS A 402 -28.70 -22.41 4.26
CA CYS A 402 -28.97 -21.39 5.28
C CYS A 402 -28.69 -21.84 6.72
N ASN A 403 -28.49 -23.15 6.96
CA ASN A 403 -28.07 -23.69 8.26
C ASN A 403 -26.55 -23.73 8.41
N ILE A 404 -25.78 -23.41 7.36
CA ILE A 404 -24.32 -23.35 7.41
C ILE A 404 -23.87 -21.91 7.65
N ILE A 405 -23.03 -21.71 8.66
CA ILE A 405 -22.32 -20.47 8.93
C ILE A 405 -20.83 -20.78 8.83
N PHE A 406 -20.11 -20.09 7.96
CA PHE A 406 -18.68 -20.28 7.75
C PHE A 406 -17.89 -19.25 8.56
N LEU A 407 -17.17 -19.73 9.57
CA LEU A 407 -16.35 -18.94 10.47
C LEU A 407 -14.89 -19.01 10.03
N ASN A 408 -14.29 -17.85 9.77
CA ASN A 408 -12.86 -17.71 9.51
C ASN A 408 -12.28 -16.50 10.26
N LEU A 409 -10.97 -16.46 10.45
CA LEU A 409 -10.29 -15.35 11.12
C LEU A 409 -9.89 -14.27 10.10
N ILE A 410 -9.40 -14.67 8.93
CA ILE A 410 -9.00 -13.78 7.84
C ILE A 410 -9.65 -14.23 6.53
N SER A 411 -10.22 -13.28 5.78
CA SER A 411 -10.80 -13.49 4.46
C SER A 411 -10.07 -12.71 3.36
N ALA A 412 -9.75 -13.38 2.25
CA ALA A 412 -9.29 -12.73 1.03
C ALA A 412 -10.48 -12.42 0.08
N PRO A 413 -10.47 -11.27 -0.62
CA PRO A 413 -11.49 -10.87 -1.60
C PRO A 413 -11.85 -11.96 -2.62
N GLN A 414 -10.87 -12.73 -3.08
CA GLN A 414 -11.04 -13.81 -4.05
C GLN A 414 -11.90 -14.94 -3.47
N GLY A 415 -11.59 -15.44 -2.27
CA GLY A 415 -12.34 -16.50 -1.60
C GLY A 415 -13.75 -16.07 -1.21
N VAL A 416 -13.91 -14.84 -0.75
CA VAL A 416 -15.23 -14.22 -0.49
C VAL A 416 -16.07 -14.21 -1.77
N HIS A 417 -15.52 -13.70 -2.87
CA HIS A 417 -16.22 -13.60 -4.16
C HIS A 417 -16.65 -14.96 -4.71
N VAL A 418 -15.82 -15.99 -4.52
CA VAL A 418 -16.13 -17.38 -4.90
C VAL A 418 -17.25 -17.94 -4.01
N VAL A 419 -17.08 -17.94 -2.69
CA VAL A 419 -18.04 -18.60 -1.77
C VAL A 419 -19.40 -17.89 -1.77
N CYS A 420 -19.46 -16.56 -1.70
CA CYS A 420 -20.73 -15.83 -1.68
C CYS A 420 -21.50 -15.91 -3.01
N LYS A 421 -20.84 -16.11 -4.15
CA LYS A 421 -21.52 -16.37 -5.43
C LYS A 421 -22.00 -17.81 -5.58
N SER A 422 -21.20 -18.79 -5.15
CA SER A 422 -21.60 -20.19 -5.21
C SER A 422 -22.72 -20.54 -4.22
N PHE A 423 -22.78 -19.85 -3.07
CA PHE A 423 -23.75 -20.13 -2.00
C PHE A 423 -24.34 -18.82 -1.43
N PRO A 424 -25.32 -18.20 -2.10
CA PRO A 424 -25.88 -16.90 -1.68
C PRO A 424 -26.56 -16.91 -0.29
N ARG A 425 -26.94 -18.08 0.25
CA ARG A 425 -27.63 -18.22 1.54
C ARG A 425 -26.70 -18.67 2.69
N ILE A 426 -25.45 -19.02 2.41
CA ILE A 426 -24.46 -19.27 3.48
C ILE A 426 -24.09 -17.95 4.14
N LYS A 427 -23.94 -17.91 5.48
CA LYS A 427 -23.39 -16.73 6.17
C LYS A 427 -21.89 -16.89 6.34
N ILE A 428 -21.08 -15.94 5.86
CA ILE A 428 -19.63 -15.89 6.17
C ILE A 428 -19.43 -14.89 7.30
N VAL A 429 -18.66 -15.28 8.33
CA VAL A 429 -18.25 -14.41 9.43
C VAL A 429 -16.73 -14.38 9.52
N THR A 430 -16.14 -13.18 9.49
CA THR A 430 -14.69 -12.97 9.54
C THR A 430 -14.27 -11.85 10.48
N SER A 431 -13.02 -11.85 10.95
CA SER A 431 -12.49 -10.73 11.75
C SER A 431 -11.81 -9.63 10.92
N GLU A 432 -11.30 -9.92 9.72
CA GLU A 432 -10.69 -8.92 8.83
C GLU A 432 -10.76 -9.38 7.36
N ILE A 433 -10.93 -8.42 6.43
CA ILE A 433 -10.82 -8.67 4.99
C ILE A 433 -9.53 -8.05 4.46
N GLU A 434 -8.68 -8.89 3.89
CA GLU A 434 -7.32 -8.54 3.47
C GLU A 434 -7.23 -8.02 2.02
N SER A 435 -6.04 -7.57 1.62
CA SER A 435 -5.84 -6.92 0.31
C SER A 435 -5.96 -7.85 -0.91
N GLY A 436 -5.72 -9.16 -0.74
CA GLY A 436 -5.79 -10.12 -1.83
C GLY A 436 -4.97 -11.39 -1.58
N LEU A 437 -4.62 -12.09 -2.67
CA LEU A 437 -3.73 -13.25 -2.67
C LEU A 437 -2.45 -12.98 -3.47
N ASN A 438 -1.35 -13.61 -3.08
CA ASN A 438 -0.11 -13.62 -3.85
C ASN A 438 -0.07 -14.75 -4.90
N LYS A 439 1.03 -14.85 -5.66
CA LYS A 439 1.22 -15.87 -6.70
C LYS A 439 1.21 -17.31 -6.16
N ASP A 440 1.54 -17.51 -4.88
CA ASP A 440 1.50 -18.80 -4.19
C ASP A 440 0.10 -19.07 -3.55
N PHE A 441 -0.93 -18.29 -3.90
CA PHE A 441 -2.30 -18.31 -3.35
C PHE A 441 -2.42 -18.03 -1.84
N ARG A 442 -1.41 -17.39 -1.23
CA ARG A 442 -1.40 -16.99 0.19
C ARG A 442 -1.92 -15.57 0.35
N VAL A 443 -2.53 -15.25 1.49
CA VAL A 443 -3.17 -13.94 1.72
C VAL A 443 -2.12 -12.82 1.91
N ILE A 444 -2.39 -11.64 1.35
CA ILE A 444 -1.54 -10.43 1.43
C ILE A 444 -2.14 -9.42 2.40
N PRO A 445 -1.38 -8.85 3.37
CA PRO A 445 0.07 -8.90 3.50
C PRO A 445 0.57 -10.20 4.14
N GLY A 446 1.36 -10.96 3.37
CA GLY A 446 1.92 -12.25 3.78
C GLY A 446 3.41 -12.13 4.04
N MET A 447 3.81 -12.18 5.31
CA MET A 447 5.20 -11.99 5.78
C MET A 447 6.22 -12.93 5.11
N GLU A 448 5.76 -14.09 4.62
CA GLU A 448 6.61 -15.11 4.01
C GLU A 448 7.24 -14.70 2.67
N GLU A 449 6.61 -13.86 1.83
CA GLU A 449 7.16 -13.55 0.50
C GLU A 449 8.46 -12.73 0.60
N LEU A 450 8.51 -11.76 1.52
CA LEU A 450 9.71 -10.98 1.80
C LEU A 450 10.85 -11.88 2.31
N ILE A 451 10.56 -12.75 3.28
CA ILE A 451 11.55 -13.66 3.87
C ILE A 451 12.04 -14.70 2.85
N LYS A 452 11.14 -15.26 2.03
CA LYS A 452 11.44 -16.20 0.93
C LYS A 452 12.38 -15.55 -0.09
N ASN A 453 12.05 -14.34 -0.54
CA ASN A 453 12.84 -13.62 -1.54
C ASN A 453 14.19 -13.16 -0.97
N ALA A 454 14.24 -12.63 0.25
CA ALA A 454 15.49 -12.20 0.88
C ALA A 454 16.46 -13.37 1.11
N ARG A 455 15.96 -14.53 1.58
CA ARG A 455 16.74 -15.78 1.70
C ARG A 455 17.19 -16.32 0.35
N TYR A 456 16.34 -16.25 -0.69
CA TYR A 456 16.75 -16.65 -2.05
C TYR A 456 17.88 -15.77 -2.59
N ILE A 457 17.77 -14.44 -2.41
CA ILE A 457 18.81 -13.50 -2.83
C ILE A 457 20.13 -13.78 -2.08
N ALA A 458 20.06 -14.16 -0.81
CA ALA A 458 21.19 -14.55 0.03
C ALA A 458 21.68 -16.01 -0.18
N THR A 459 21.29 -16.72 -1.25
CA THR A 459 21.70 -18.12 -1.48
C THR A 459 23.24 -18.26 -1.61
N PRO A 460 23.91 -19.16 -0.86
CA PRO A 460 25.34 -19.43 -1.03
C PRO A 460 25.68 -19.89 -2.46
N GLY A 461 26.77 -19.40 -3.02
CA GLY A 461 27.12 -19.61 -4.44
C GLY A 461 26.43 -18.62 -5.41
N LYS A 462 25.56 -17.73 -4.94
CA LYS A 462 24.92 -16.68 -5.74
C LYS A 462 25.15 -15.28 -5.16
N GLY A 463 25.02 -14.26 -6.00
CA GLY A 463 24.99 -12.85 -5.59
C GLY A 463 24.22 -11.96 -6.57
N ILE A 464 24.38 -10.65 -6.44
CA ILE A 464 23.58 -9.65 -7.17
C ILE A 464 24.44 -8.91 -8.20
N LEU A 465 23.93 -8.80 -9.43
CA LEU A 465 24.42 -7.84 -10.42
C LEU A 465 23.75 -6.47 -10.16
N ALA A 466 24.55 -5.44 -9.91
CA ALA A 466 24.07 -4.06 -9.83
C ALA A 466 24.17 -3.42 -11.23
N ALA A 467 23.06 -3.46 -11.99
CA ALA A 467 22.90 -2.84 -13.31
C ALA A 467 22.02 -1.58 -13.24
N ASP A 468 22.00 -0.93 -12.08
CA ASP A 468 21.17 0.23 -11.73
C ASP A 468 21.86 1.58 -11.96
N GLU A 469 22.87 1.61 -12.84
CA GLU A 469 23.45 2.87 -13.31
C GLU A 469 22.38 3.73 -14.00
N SER A 470 22.15 4.94 -13.49
CA SER A 470 21.24 5.92 -14.11
C SER A 470 21.74 6.34 -15.49
N THR A 471 20.89 6.98 -16.29
CA THR A 471 21.25 7.52 -17.61
C THR A 471 22.52 8.39 -17.58
N GLY A 472 22.75 9.17 -16.51
CA GLY A 472 23.99 9.93 -16.32
C GLY A 472 25.18 9.06 -15.88
N THR A 473 24.94 8.10 -14.98
CA THR A 473 25.97 7.19 -14.46
C THR A 473 26.51 6.25 -15.55
N ILE A 474 25.62 5.71 -16.38
CA ILE A 474 25.99 4.79 -17.48
C ILE A 474 26.60 5.54 -18.66
N GLY A 475 26.21 6.80 -18.90
CA GLY A 475 26.87 7.67 -19.89
C GLY A 475 28.36 7.85 -19.64
N LYS A 476 28.77 8.04 -18.37
CA LYS A 476 30.19 8.07 -17.97
C LYS A 476 30.94 6.77 -18.33
N ARG A 477 30.27 5.61 -18.25
CA ARG A 477 30.85 4.31 -18.62
C ARG A 477 30.90 4.10 -20.13
N LEU A 478 29.84 4.38 -20.86
CA LEU A 478 29.81 4.26 -22.32
C LEU A 478 30.86 5.20 -22.96
N ALA A 479 31.00 6.43 -22.46
CA ALA A 479 32.06 7.34 -22.89
C ALA A 479 33.49 6.77 -22.69
N SER A 480 33.73 6.00 -21.60
CA SER A 480 35.04 5.38 -21.34
C SER A 480 35.45 4.29 -22.34
N ILE A 481 34.52 3.83 -23.19
CA ILE A 481 34.77 2.92 -24.31
C ILE A 481 34.45 3.55 -25.68
N ASN A 482 34.30 4.88 -25.74
CA ASN A 482 33.91 5.67 -26.92
C ASN A 482 32.54 5.28 -27.53
N VAL A 483 31.58 4.89 -26.69
CA VAL A 483 30.19 4.57 -27.09
C VAL A 483 29.24 5.70 -26.68
N GLU A 484 28.31 6.05 -27.56
CA GLU A 484 27.32 7.11 -27.32
C GLU A 484 26.23 6.68 -26.33
N ASN A 485 25.77 7.59 -25.47
CA ASN A 485 24.74 7.34 -24.46
C ASN A 485 23.30 7.47 -25.00
N ILE A 486 22.99 6.73 -26.05
CA ILE A 486 21.62 6.57 -26.58
C ILE A 486 20.93 5.35 -25.97
N GLU A 487 19.60 5.32 -25.99
CA GLU A 487 18.82 4.26 -25.36
C GLU A 487 19.15 2.87 -25.90
N SER A 488 19.27 2.72 -27.22
CA SER A 488 19.63 1.45 -27.86
C SER A 488 21.00 0.91 -27.42
N ASN A 489 21.96 1.77 -27.10
CA ASN A 489 23.26 1.35 -26.55
C ASN A 489 23.16 0.95 -25.07
N ARG A 490 22.27 1.57 -24.30
CA ARG A 490 21.94 1.13 -22.93
C ARG A 490 21.24 -0.23 -22.97
N GLN A 491 20.18 -0.36 -23.76
CA GLN A 491 19.45 -1.60 -24.03
C GLN A 491 20.42 -2.74 -24.42
N ALA A 492 21.27 -2.53 -25.43
CA ALA A 492 22.21 -3.55 -25.91
C ALA A 492 23.22 -4.02 -24.84
N LEU A 493 23.69 -3.12 -23.96
CA LEU A 493 24.56 -3.48 -22.84
C LEU A 493 23.81 -4.30 -21.77
N ARG A 494 22.54 -3.96 -21.49
CA ARG A 494 21.70 -4.72 -20.54
C ARG A 494 21.35 -6.10 -21.10
N GLU A 495 20.98 -6.15 -22.37
CA GLU A 495 20.71 -7.37 -23.13
C GLU A 495 21.92 -8.31 -23.15
N LEU A 496 23.12 -7.80 -23.45
CA LEU A 496 24.38 -8.56 -23.39
C LEU A 496 24.55 -9.26 -22.03
N LEU A 497 24.37 -8.52 -20.93
CA LEU A 497 24.51 -9.04 -19.58
C LEU A 497 23.42 -10.08 -19.23
N PHE A 498 22.17 -9.83 -19.62
CA PHE A 498 21.03 -10.68 -19.23
C PHE A 498 20.84 -11.90 -20.15
N THR A 499 21.38 -11.88 -21.36
CA THR A 499 21.40 -13.03 -22.28
C THR A 499 22.71 -13.84 -22.20
N SER A 500 23.64 -13.47 -21.33
CA SER A 500 24.95 -14.12 -21.17
C SER A 500 24.82 -15.62 -20.82
N PRO A 501 25.21 -16.55 -21.72
CA PRO A 501 25.04 -17.98 -21.49
C PRO A 501 25.74 -18.45 -20.21
N ASN A 502 25.05 -19.26 -19.40
CA ASN A 502 25.53 -19.83 -18.14
C ASN A 502 25.92 -18.81 -17.04
N ALA A 503 25.77 -17.50 -17.24
CA ALA A 503 26.13 -16.49 -16.23
C ALA A 503 25.05 -16.34 -15.15
N LEU A 504 23.77 -16.36 -15.55
CA LEU A 504 22.62 -16.14 -14.66
C LEU A 504 22.47 -17.15 -13.50
N PRO A 505 22.86 -18.45 -13.61
CA PRO A 505 22.87 -19.37 -12.47
C PRO A 505 23.72 -18.90 -11.27
N TYR A 506 24.76 -18.10 -11.48
CA TYR A 506 25.59 -17.50 -10.42
C TYR A 506 24.99 -16.23 -9.81
N LEU A 507 23.85 -15.76 -10.35
CA LEU A 507 23.12 -14.62 -9.83
C LEU A 507 21.84 -15.09 -9.13
N SER A 508 21.48 -14.41 -8.04
CA SER A 508 20.19 -14.55 -7.35
C SER A 508 19.26 -13.37 -7.62
N GLY A 509 19.82 -12.21 -7.99
CA GLY A 509 19.06 -11.07 -8.47
C GLY A 509 19.86 -10.09 -9.33
N VAL A 510 19.14 -9.18 -10.00
CA VAL A 510 19.71 -8.03 -10.70
C VAL A 510 19.00 -6.76 -10.24
N ILE A 511 19.73 -5.74 -9.80
CA ILE A 511 19.16 -4.41 -9.58
C ILE A 511 19.13 -3.69 -10.94
N LEU A 512 17.96 -3.22 -11.35
CA LEU A 512 17.71 -2.47 -12.56
C LEU A 512 17.54 -0.98 -12.26
N PHE A 513 17.81 -0.14 -13.27
CA PHE A 513 17.30 1.23 -13.31
C PHE A 513 15.87 1.23 -13.89
N GLU A 514 15.09 2.28 -13.63
CA GLU A 514 13.67 2.37 -14.01
C GLU A 514 13.45 2.22 -15.52
N GLU A 515 14.32 2.82 -16.35
CA GLU A 515 14.33 2.63 -17.81
C GLU A 515 14.45 1.13 -18.18
N THR A 516 15.39 0.41 -17.55
CA THR A 516 15.67 -1.00 -17.85
C THR A 516 14.59 -1.95 -17.31
N LEU A 517 13.82 -1.57 -16.29
CA LEU A 517 12.70 -2.38 -15.77
C LEU A 517 11.59 -2.56 -16.81
N TYR A 518 11.41 -1.58 -17.72
CA TYR A 518 10.39 -1.60 -18.76
C TYR A 518 10.95 -1.88 -20.18
N GLN A 519 12.27 -2.01 -20.32
CA GLN A 519 12.94 -2.37 -21.58
C GLN A 519 12.82 -3.86 -21.93
N LYS A 520 13.15 -4.15 -23.19
CA LYS A 520 13.01 -5.44 -23.86
C LYS A 520 14.30 -5.82 -24.58
N THR A 521 14.45 -7.11 -24.90
CA THR A 521 15.44 -7.62 -25.88
C THR A 521 15.19 -7.06 -27.29
N SER A 522 16.13 -7.22 -28.21
CA SER A 522 15.92 -6.99 -29.66
C SER A 522 14.70 -7.74 -30.18
N ASP A 523 14.44 -8.92 -29.60
CA ASP A 523 13.39 -9.85 -29.98
C ASP A 523 12.06 -9.54 -29.28
N GLY A 524 11.96 -8.40 -28.59
CA GLY A 524 10.72 -7.85 -28.02
C GLY A 524 10.30 -8.40 -26.65
N LYS A 525 11.12 -9.25 -26.02
CA LYS A 525 10.85 -9.88 -24.72
C LYS A 525 11.28 -8.98 -23.55
N PRO A 526 10.42 -8.68 -22.56
CA PRO A 526 10.81 -7.90 -21.38
C PRO A 526 12.01 -8.48 -20.63
N PHE A 527 12.97 -7.64 -20.23
CA PHE A 527 14.13 -8.11 -19.46
C PHE A 527 13.74 -8.77 -18.13
N VAL A 528 12.63 -8.33 -17.53
CA VAL A 528 12.01 -8.94 -16.34
C VAL A 528 11.72 -10.44 -16.56
N GLU A 529 11.20 -10.82 -17.73
CA GLU A 529 10.88 -12.22 -18.04
C GLU A 529 12.14 -13.05 -18.26
N VAL A 530 13.12 -12.50 -18.99
CA VAL A 530 14.43 -13.14 -19.23
C VAL A 530 15.11 -13.49 -17.89
N LEU A 531 15.06 -12.59 -16.92
CA LEU A 531 15.60 -12.83 -15.57
C LEU A 531 14.78 -13.88 -14.81
N GLN A 532 13.44 -13.77 -14.81
CA GLN A 532 12.56 -14.68 -14.07
C GLN A 532 12.66 -16.13 -14.57
N GLU A 533 12.71 -16.38 -15.88
CA GLU A 533 12.89 -17.72 -16.45
C GLU A 533 14.21 -18.37 -16.04
N ASN A 534 15.27 -17.57 -15.90
CA ASN A 534 16.58 -18.01 -15.44
C ASN A 534 16.68 -18.07 -13.90
N ASN A 535 15.56 -17.95 -13.18
CA ASN A 535 15.49 -17.94 -11.72
C ASN A 535 16.34 -16.82 -11.07
N VAL A 536 16.44 -15.67 -11.74
CA VAL A 536 17.09 -14.47 -11.22
C VAL A 536 16.02 -13.44 -10.87
N ILE A 537 16.00 -12.99 -9.63
CA ILE A 537 14.97 -12.06 -9.16
C ILE A 537 15.24 -10.64 -9.74
N PRO A 538 14.24 -9.97 -10.35
CA PRO A 538 14.38 -8.57 -10.70
C PRO A 538 14.25 -7.67 -9.46
N GLY A 539 15.15 -6.70 -9.34
CA GLY A 539 15.12 -5.65 -8.33
C GLY A 539 15.21 -4.26 -8.97
N ILE A 540 14.88 -3.23 -8.21
CA ILE A 540 14.76 -1.85 -8.72
C ILE A 540 15.46 -0.84 -7.81
N LYS A 541 16.28 0.04 -8.37
CA LYS A 541 16.75 1.23 -7.66
C LYS A 541 15.60 2.22 -7.52
N VAL A 542 15.29 2.63 -6.28
CA VAL A 542 14.16 3.54 -6.00
C VAL A 542 14.56 4.88 -5.39
N ASP A 543 15.81 5.06 -4.98
CA ASP A 543 16.35 6.37 -4.59
C ASP A 543 16.45 7.34 -5.77
N LYS A 544 16.23 8.64 -5.49
CA LYS A 544 16.35 9.75 -6.45
C LYS A 544 17.72 10.46 -6.32
N GLY A 545 18.73 9.79 -5.77
CA GLY A 545 20.06 10.34 -5.55
C GLY A 545 20.22 11.19 -4.28
N THR A 546 21.43 11.74 -4.10
CA THR A 546 21.87 12.45 -2.90
C THR A 546 21.81 13.98 -3.05
N VAL A 547 21.42 14.67 -1.99
CA VAL A 547 21.56 16.13 -1.82
C VAL A 547 22.43 16.46 -0.61
N GLU A 548 23.05 17.62 -0.61
CA GLU A 548 23.99 18.03 0.44
C GLU A 548 23.25 18.59 1.68
N LEU A 549 23.74 18.24 2.87
CA LEU A 549 23.16 18.64 4.14
C LEU A 549 23.67 20.03 4.55
N ALA A 550 22.78 21.01 4.62
CA ALA A 550 23.10 22.36 5.06
C ALA A 550 23.72 22.37 6.47
N GLY A 551 24.77 23.17 6.67
CA GLY A 551 25.54 23.21 7.91
C GLY A 551 26.60 22.10 8.06
N THR A 552 26.66 21.13 7.15
CA THR A 552 27.76 20.14 7.09
C THR A 552 28.85 20.58 6.12
N ASN A 553 30.05 20.02 6.27
CA ASN A 553 31.13 20.18 5.29
C ASN A 553 30.89 19.27 4.06
N GLY A 554 29.85 19.52 3.28
CA GLY A 554 29.53 18.74 2.07
C GLY A 554 29.32 17.25 2.37
N GLU A 555 28.53 16.94 3.41
CA GLU A 555 27.94 15.61 3.61
C GLU A 555 26.56 15.54 2.96
N THR A 556 25.97 14.35 2.84
CA THR A 556 24.77 14.12 2.03
C THR A 556 23.68 13.35 2.75
N THR A 557 22.44 13.59 2.37
CA THR A 557 21.29 12.69 2.60
C THR A 557 20.66 12.30 1.25
N THR A 558 19.84 11.26 1.23
CA THR A 558 19.26 10.71 -0.01
C THR A 558 17.78 11.03 -0.13
N GLN A 559 17.34 11.41 -1.33
CA GLN A 559 15.95 11.74 -1.66
C GLN A 559 15.20 10.58 -2.32
N GLY A 560 13.86 10.65 -2.31
CA GLY A 560 13.01 9.70 -3.04
C GLY A 560 11.84 9.09 -2.27
N LEU A 561 11.64 9.46 -0.99
CA LEU A 561 10.51 8.97 -0.18
C LEU A 561 9.16 9.46 -0.73
N ASP A 562 9.14 10.63 -1.37
CA ASP A 562 7.94 11.19 -2.00
C ASP A 562 7.44 10.26 -3.13
N SER A 563 6.15 9.92 -3.04
CA SER A 563 5.43 8.90 -3.82
C SER A 563 6.04 7.49 -3.83
N LEU A 564 6.99 7.17 -2.93
CA LEU A 564 7.71 5.88 -2.92
C LEU A 564 6.77 4.68 -2.89
N GLY A 565 5.77 4.65 -2.01
CA GLY A 565 4.83 3.51 -1.92
C GLY A 565 4.10 3.22 -3.23
N ALA A 566 3.58 4.26 -3.89
CA ALA A 566 2.91 4.13 -5.19
C ALA A 566 3.88 3.62 -6.28
N ARG A 567 5.14 4.09 -6.28
CA ARG A 567 6.19 3.58 -7.18
C ARG A 567 6.52 2.11 -6.88
N CYS A 568 6.68 1.73 -5.61
CA CYS A 568 6.92 0.34 -5.20
C CYS A 568 5.79 -0.60 -5.69
N GLN A 569 4.52 -0.18 -5.61
CA GLN A 569 3.40 -0.95 -6.16
C GLN A 569 3.48 -1.11 -7.69
N GLN A 570 3.88 -0.06 -8.41
CA GLN A 570 4.09 -0.11 -9.86
C GLN A 570 5.26 -1.05 -10.23
N TYR A 571 6.37 -0.99 -9.50
CA TYR A 571 7.52 -1.87 -9.73
C TYR A 571 7.22 -3.34 -9.35
N TYR A 572 6.47 -3.59 -8.27
CA TYR A 572 6.04 -4.94 -7.89
C TYR A 572 5.11 -5.57 -8.94
N LYS A 573 4.20 -4.77 -9.51
CA LYS A 573 3.35 -5.14 -10.66
C LYS A 573 4.19 -5.39 -11.92
N ALA A 574 5.23 -4.59 -12.16
CA ALA A 574 6.21 -4.78 -13.22
C ALA A 574 7.18 -5.95 -12.98
N GLY A 575 7.04 -6.71 -11.89
CA GLY A 575 7.80 -7.94 -11.64
C GLY A 575 9.04 -7.81 -10.78
N ALA A 576 9.35 -6.63 -10.25
CA ALA A 576 10.39 -6.47 -9.23
C ALA A 576 9.96 -7.14 -7.90
N ARG A 577 10.92 -7.65 -7.12
CA ARG A 577 10.69 -8.25 -5.78
C ARG A 577 11.66 -7.79 -4.70
N PHE A 578 12.65 -6.99 -5.06
CA PHE A 578 13.46 -6.25 -4.12
C PHE A 578 13.72 -4.82 -4.62
N ALA A 579 14.03 -3.93 -3.70
CA ALA A 579 14.37 -2.54 -3.97
C ALA A 579 15.81 -2.25 -3.53
N LYS A 580 16.37 -1.14 -3.98
CA LYS A 580 17.68 -0.63 -3.56
C LYS A 580 17.65 0.87 -3.33
N TRP A 581 18.24 1.33 -2.23
CA TRP A 581 18.36 2.75 -1.87
C TRP A 581 19.76 3.03 -1.34
N ARG A 582 20.49 3.92 -2.01
CA ARG A 582 21.86 4.30 -1.66
C ARG A 582 21.90 5.54 -0.76
N SER A 583 22.37 5.36 0.47
CA SER A 583 22.83 6.45 1.34
C SER A 583 24.35 6.57 1.26
N VAL A 584 24.87 7.79 1.46
CA VAL A 584 26.30 8.08 1.25
C VAL A 584 26.84 8.88 2.43
N LEU A 585 27.89 8.33 3.04
CA LEU A 585 28.64 8.92 4.14
C LEU A 585 30.12 8.97 3.74
N LYS A 586 30.91 9.81 4.41
CA LYS A 586 32.35 9.95 4.12
C LYS A 586 33.16 10.03 5.41
N ILE A 587 34.43 9.65 5.33
CA ILE A 587 35.37 9.77 6.45
C ILE A 587 36.22 11.02 6.25
N GLY A 588 36.34 11.84 7.29
CA GLY A 588 37.18 13.03 7.31
C GLY A 588 37.63 13.37 8.74
N PRO A 589 38.18 14.59 8.96
CA PRO A 589 38.56 15.06 10.29
C PRO A 589 37.39 15.08 11.27
N ASN A 590 36.22 15.53 10.81
CA ASN A 590 34.99 15.67 11.60
C ASN A 590 33.86 14.75 11.12
N GLU A 591 34.07 14.06 10.00
CA GLU A 591 33.07 13.32 9.25
C GLU A 591 33.20 11.78 9.42
N PRO A 592 32.09 11.03 9.42
CA PRO A 592 30.72 11.53 9.25
C PRO A 592 30.16 12.14 10.53
N SER A 593 29.44 13.27 10.41
CA SER A 593 28.82 13.94 11.55
C SER A 593 27.61 13.16 12.08
N GLU A 594 27.23 13.40 13.34
CA GLU A 594 26.02 12.79 13.91
C GLU A 594 24.77 13.12 13.07
N LEU A 595 24.64 14.35 12.56
CA LEU A 595 23.53 14.74 11.67
C LEU A 595 23.50 13.89 10.40
N SER A 596 24.65 13.69 9.76
CA SER A 596 24.82 12.87 8.56
C SER A 596 24.47 11.40 8.82
N ILE A 597 24.92 10.85 9.95
CA ILE A 597 24.60 9.48 10.38
C ILE A 597 23.08 9.32 10.63
N GLN A 598 22.49 10.20 11.45
CA GLN A 598 21.07 10.13 11.81
C GLN A 598 20.16 10.30 10.58
N GLN A 599 20.43 11.26 9.70
CA GLN A 599 19.61 11.52 8.51
C GLN A 599 19.64 10.34 7.52
N ASN A 600 20.82 9.74 7.28
CA ASN A 600 20.91 8.57 6.41
C ASN A 600 20.27 7.33 7.04
N ALA A 601 20.43 7.10 8.34
CA ALA A 601 19.81 5.98 9.05
C ALA A 601 18.26 6.09 9.03
N GLN A 602 17.70 7.26 9.33
CA GLN A 602 16.26 7.51 9.27
C GLN A 602 15.71 7.41 7.82
N GLY A 603 16.44 7.93 6.84
CA GLY A 603 16.10 7.83 5.42
C GLY A 603 16.02 6.37 4.95
N LEU A 604 17.04 5.57 5.25
CA LEU A 604 17.08 4.14 4.97
C LEU A 604 15.95 3.38 5.66
N ALA A 605 15.67 3.68 6.94
CA ALA A 605 14.62 2.98 7.68
C ALA A 605 13.20 3.28 7.15
N ARG A 606 12.92 4.54 6.81
CA ARG A 606 11.65 4.94 6.15
C ARG A 606 11.51 4.36 4.75
N TYR A 607 12.59 4.29 3.98
CA TYR A 607 12.59 3.58 2.69
C TYR A 607 12.27 2.08 2.87
N ALA A 608 12.86 1.45 3.88
CA ALA A 608 12.75 0.02 4.09
C ALA A 608 11.33 -0.43 4.45
N ILE A 609 10.67 0.25 5.39
CA ILE A 609 9.29 -0.09 5.77
C ILE A 609 8.31 0.11 4.61
N ILE A 610 8.43 1.22 3.85
CA ILE A 610 7.59 1.48 2.67
C ILE A 610 7.79 0.42 1.57
N CYS A 611 9.00 -0.13 1.42
CA CYS A 611 9.22 -1.24 0.49
C CYS A 611 8.56 -2.53 0.97
N GLN A 612 8.64 -2.85 2.26
CA GLN A 612 8.03 -4.05 2.84
C GLN A 612 6.49 -4.01 2.80
N GLU A 613 5.88 -2.87 3.11
CA GLU A 613 4.43 -2.62 2.93
C GLU A 613 3.94 -2.92 1.50
N ASN A 614 4.82 -2.77 0.51
CA ASN A 614 4.50 -2.90 -0.91
C ASN A 614 5.20 -4.12 -1.56
N GLY A 615 5.59 -5.12 -0.75
CA GLY A 615 6.04 -6.44 -1.22
C GLY A 615 7.45 -6.51 -1.80
N LEU A 616 8.29 -5.49 -1.58
CA LEU A 616 9.68 -5.44 -2.04
C LEU A 616 10.64 -5.60 -0.84
N VAL A 617 11.56 -6.56 -0.92
CA VAL A 617 12.68 -6.68 0.03
C VAL A 617 13.59 -5.46 -0.12
N PRO A 618 13.82 -4.64 0.92
CA PRO A 618 14.74 -3.51 0.81
C PRO A 618 16.20 -3.97 0.96
N ILE A 619 17.03 -3.64 -0.03
CA ILE A 619 18.48 -3.57 0.14
C ILE A 619 18.82 -2.22 0.78
N VAL A 620 19.35 -2.27 2.00
CA VAL A 620 19.80 -1.13 2.81
C VAL A 620 21.28 -0.88 2.46
N GLU A 621 21.58 0.18 1.70
CA GLU A 621 22.94 0.50 1.21
C GLU A 621 23.50 1.78 1.87
N PRO A 622 24.06 1.70 3.10
CA PRO A 622 24.82 2.79 3.71
C PRO A 622 26.29 2.72 3.24
N GLU A 623 26.59 3.35 2.10
CA GLU A 623 27.97 3.37 1.59
C GLU A 623 28.81 4.44 2.32
N ILE A 624 29.80 4.00 3.08
CA ILE A 624 30.89 4.87 3.54
C ILE A 624 31.95 4.91 2.42
N LEU A 625 32.21 6.12 1.91
CA LEU A 625 33.19 6.35 0.85
C LEU A 625 34.62 6.12 1.34
N THR A 626 35.43 5.53 0.46
CA THR A 626 36.86 5.26 0.70
C THR A 626 37.76 6.49 0.53
N ASP A 627 37.26 7.64 0.08
CA ASP A 627 38.09 8.82 -0.21
C ASP A 627 38.94 9.28 0.99
N GLY A 628 40.23 9.54 0.76
CA GLY A 628 41.15 10.16 1.73
C GLY A 628 42.22 9.21 2.30
N ALA A 629 43.00 9.72 3.25
CA ALA A 629 44.18 9.06 3.85
C ALA A 629 43.91 8.44 5.24
N HIS A 630 42.71 7.90 5.46
CA HIS A 630 42.35 7.24 6.72
C HIS A 630 42.84 5.79 6.76
N ASP A 631 43.12 5.26 7.95
CA ASP A 631 43.51 3.86 8.13
C ASP A 631 42.29 2.93 8.22
N ILE A 632 42.54 1.61 8.15
CA ILE A 632 41.46 0.61 8.24
C ILE A 632 40.75 0.62 9.60
N LYS A 633 41.41 1.05 10.68
CA LYS A 633 40.81 1.14 12.02
C LYS A 633 39.78 2.27 12.11
N LYS A 634 40.08 3.44 11.54
CA LYS A 634 39.11 4.54 11.40
C LYS A 634 37.93 4.12 10.51
N CYS A 635 38.19 3.38 9.42
CA CYS A 635 37.12 2.81 8.59
C CYS A 635 36.23 1.82 9.36
N ALA A 636 36.83 0.93 10.16
CA ALA A 636 36.11 -0.02 11.01
C ALA A 636 35.24 0.70 12.05
N ALA A 637 35.81 1.65 12.81
CA ALA A 637 35.11 2.39 13.83
C ALA A 637 33.92 3.20 13.26
N VAL A 638 34.10 3.85 12.11
CA VAL A 638 33.00 4.55 11.43
C VAL A 638 31.94 3.57 10.91
N THR A 639 32.35 2.43 10.34
CA THR A 639 31.41 1.38 9.90
C THR A 639 30.59 0.83 11.06
N GLU A 640 31.20 0.62 12.24
CA GLU A 640 30.50 0.16 13.44
C GLU A 640 29.47 1.20 13.94
N ILE A 641 29.86 2.49 14.01
CA ILE A 641 28.95 3.56 14.44
C ILE A 641 27.76 3.70 13.47
N VAL A 642 28.02 3.70 12.15
CA VAL A 642 26.99 3.86 11.13
C VAL A 642 26.03 2.67 11.10
N LEU A 643 26.53 1.44 11.16
CA LEU A 643 25.66 0.25 11.16
C LEU A 643 24.82 0.14 12.44
N ALA A 644 25.38 0.49 13.61
CA ALA A 644 24.61 0.55 14.86
C ALA A 644 23.45 1.56 14.76
N ALA A 645 23.70 2.76 14.21
CA ALA A 645 22.66 3.76 14.00
C ALA A 645 21.59 3.30 12.97
N VAL A 646 22.01 2.65 11.89
CA VAL A 646 21.09 2.09 10.88
C VAL A 646 20.19 1.01 11.48
N TYR A 647 20.73 0.03 12.22
CA TYR A 647 19.90 -1.03 12.81
C TYR A 647 19.00 -0.54 13.94
N LYS A 648 19.42 0.48 14.70
CA LYS A 648 18.53 1.20 15.63
C LYS A 648 17.36 1.83 14.88
N ALA A 649 17.62 2.60 13.82
CA ALA A 649 16.57 3.25 13.04
C ALA A 649 15.62 2.26 12.34
N LEU A 650 16.13 1.13 11.83
CA LEU A 650 15.32 0.05 11.25
C LEU A 650 14.35 -0.55 12.29
N ASN A 651 14.81 -0.76 13.52
CA ASN A 651 13.97 -1.25 14.62
C ASN A 651 12.92 -0.21 15.06
N GLU A 652 13.30 1.07 15.13
CA GLU A 652 12.41 2.21 15.42
C GLU A 652 11.38 2.48 14.31
N GLN A 653 11.54 1.91 13.11
CA GLN A 653 10.55 1.91 12.02
C GLN A 653 9.88 0.53 11.81
N HIS A 654 10.03 -0.38 12.78
CA HIS A 654 9.42 -1.72 12.78
C HIS A 654 9.73 -2.59 11.55
N VAL A 655 10.92 -2.42 10.96
CA VAL A 655 11.33 -3.15 9.75
C VAL A 655 11.64 -4.62 10.07
N LEU A 656 11.02 -5.54 9.32
CA LEU A 656 11.21 -6.98 9.43
C LEU A 656 12.59 -7.38 8.89
N LEU A 657 13.58 -7.58 9.77
CA LEU A 657 14.97 -7.82 9.39
C LEU A 657 15.16 -9.09 8.53
N GLU A 658 14.38 -10.14 8.80
CA GLU A 658 14.33 -11.40 8.04
C GLU A 658 13.92 -11.20 6.57
N GLY A 659 13.24 -10.08 6.29
CA GLY A 659 12.83 -9.62 4.96
C GLY A 659 13.65 -8.44 4.43
N THR A 660 14.89 -8.24 4.90
CA THR A 660 15.83 -7.21 4.42
C THR A 660 17.14 -7.82 3.88
N LEU A 661 17.98 -6.98 3.26
CA LEU A 661 19.39 -7.29 3.00
C LEU A 661 20.25 -6.05 3.29
N LEU A 662 21.48 -6.27 3.77
CA LEU A 662 22.46 -5.20 3.98
C LEU A 662 23.43 -5.14 2.80
N LYS A 663 23.73 -3.94 2.28
CA LYS A 663 24.76 -3.68 1.27
C LYS A 663 25.75 -2.64 1.79
N PRO A 664 26.70 -3.03 2.66
CA PRO A 664 27.70 -2.13 3.20
C PRO A 664 28.92 -2.07 2.28
N ASN A 665 29.77 -1.06 2.48
CA ASN A 665 31.16 -1.10 2.06
C ASN A 665 31.91 -2.25 2.77
N MET A 666 32.97 -2.75 2.14
CA MET A 666 34.00 -3.51 2.86
C MET A 666 34.82 -2.53 3.72
N VAL A 667 35.30 -2.98 4.88
CA VAL A 667 36.16 -2.18 5.75
C VAL A 667 37.58 -2.19 5.18
N THR A 668 38.03 -1.05 4.71
CA THR A 668 39.25 -0.88 3.91
C THR A 668 40.02 0.39 4.33
N PRO A 669 41.34 0.48 4.08
CA PRO A 669 42.04 1.76 4.15
C PRO A 669 41.46 2.75 3.13
N GLY A 670 41.66 4.05 3.38
CA GLY A 670 41.26 5.09 2.43
C GLY A 670 42.05 5.05 1.11
N SER A 671 41.52 5.71 0.08
CA SER A 671 42.06 5.74 -1.29
C SER A 671 43.49 6.25 -1.39
N ASP A 672 43.87 7.12 -0.45
CA ASP A 672 45.15 7.80 -0.42
C ASP A 672 46.12 7.11 0.60
N SER A 673 45.69 5.98 1.20
CA SER A 673 46.45 5.15 2.15
C SER A 673 47.08 3.90 1.49
N PRO A 674 48.12 3.29 2.08
CA PRO A 674 48.65 2.01 1.61
C PRO A 674 47.60 0.89 1.63
N LYS A 675 47.56 0.08 0.56
CA LYS A 675 46.72 -1.12 0.52
C LYS A 675 47.19 -2.17 1.54
N VAL A 676 46.24 -2.91 2.10
CA VAL A 676 46.47 -4.06 2.98
C VAL A 676 46.02 -5.36 2.30
N THR A 677 46.28 -6.51 2.91
CA THR A 677 45.93 -7.81 2.31
C THR A 677 44.44 -8.14 2.46
N PRO A 678 43.87 -9.03 1.62
CA PRO A 678 42.47 -9.46 1.72
C PRO A 678 42.08 -10.05 3.08
N GLU A 679 43.03 -10.69 3.77
CA GLU A 679 42.85 -11.32 5.07
C GLU A 679 42.63 -10.26 6.16
N VAL A 680 43.36 -9.14 6.10
CA VAL A 680 43.17 -7.98 6.99
C VAL A 680 41.83 -7.30 6.71
N ILE A 681 41.46 -7.12 5.44
CA ILE A 681 40.13 -6.59 5.06
C ILE A 681 39.02 -7.50 5.59
N ALA A 682 39.20 -8.81 5.53
CA ALA A 682 38.25 -9.79 6.02
C ALA A 682 38.08 -9.75 7.54
N GLU A 683 39.18 -9.70 8.30
CA GLU A 683 39.16 -9.62 9.76
C GLU A 683 38.37 -8.39 10.24
N TYR A 684 38.72 -7.20 9.75
CA TYR A 684 38.06 -5.95 10.15
C TYR A 684 36.61 -5.89 9.67
N THR A 685 36.30 -6.33 8.44
CA THR A 685 34.92 -6.28 7.91
C THR A 685 33.99 -7.24 8.65
N VAL A 686 34.40 -8.50 8.85
CA VAL A 686 33.57 -9.49 9.55
C VAL A 686 33.42 -9.13 11.03
N THR A 687 34.45 -8.54 11.66
CA THR A 687 34.38 -8.04 13.04
C THR A 687 33.38 -6.89 13.18
N ALA A 688 33.42 -5.88 12.30
CA ALA A 688 32.49 -4.75 12.33
C ALA A 688 31.03 -5.21 12.16
N LEU A 689 30.76 -6.14 11.24
CA LEU A 689 29.44 -6.73 11.06
C LEU A 689 28.99 -7.51 12.30
N ARG A 690 29.87 -8.36 12.87
CA ARG A 690 29.60 -9.13 14.11
C ARG A 690 29.30 -8.28 15.34
N ARG A 691 29.65 -7.00 15.34
CA ARG A 691 29.36 -6.06 16.44
C ARG A 691 28.05 -5.29 16.28
N THR A 692 27.43 -5.32 15.10
CA THR A 692 26.36 -4.35 14.74
C THR A 692 25.15 -4.93 14.03
N VAL A 693 25.33 -5.97 13.20
CA VAL A 693 24.24 -6.59 12.45
C VAL A 693 23.50 -7.60 13.33
N PRO A 694 22.16 -7.62 13.37
CA PRO A 694 21.41 -8.67 14.07
C PRO A 694 21.36 -9.99 13.29
N ALA A 695 21.36 -11.13 13.99
CA ALA A 695 21.35 -12.48 13.40
C ALA A 695 20.17 -12.77 12.45
N ALA A 696 19.08 -12.00 12.51
CA ALA A 696 17.88 -12.18 11.68
C ALA A 696 18.06 -11.84 10.19
N VAL A 697 19.04 -10.98 9.84
CA VAL A 697 19.25 -10.50 8.47
C VAL A 697 19.77 -11.64 7.57
N PRO A 698 19.06 -12.11 6.53
CA PRO A 698 19.45 -13.33 5.82
C PRO A 698 20.79 -13.27 5.07
N GLY A 699 21.25 -12.08 4.68
CA GLY A 699 22.54 -11.93 3.99
C GLY A 699 23.07 -10.51 3.91
N VAL A 700 24.39 -10.42 3.73
CA VAL A 700 25.14 -9.19 3.50
C VAL A 700 25.73 -9.26 2.09
N VAL A 701 25.33 -8.35 1.22
CA VAL A 701 25.65 -8.33 -0.22
C VAL A 701 26.50 -7.11 -0.56
N PHE A 702 27.81 -7.21 -0.32
CA PHE A 702 28.75 -6.08 -0.35
C PHE A 702 28.75 -5.28 -1.66
N LEU A 703 28.90 -3.95 -1.55
CA LEU A 703 29.29 -3.12 -2.69
C LEU A 703 30.80 -3.23 -2.94
N SER A 704 31.21 -3.13 -4.21
CA SER A 704 32.63 -3.18 -4.58
C SER A 704 33.36 -1.84 -4.35
N GLY A 705 32.63 -0.72 -4.24
CA GLY A 705 33.23 0.61 -4.16
C GLY A 705 34.12 0.88 -5.39
N GLY A 706 35.34 1.38 -5.14
CA GLY A 706 36.40 1.59 -6.14
C GLY A 706 37.41 0.44 -6.31
N GLN A 707 37.18 -0.73 -5.68
CA GLN A 707 38.08 -1.88 -5.80
C GLN A 707 38.19 -2.38 -7.26
N SER A 708 39.32 -3.00 -7.62
CA SER A 708 39.41 -3.74 -8.88
C SER A 708 38.46 -4.94 -8.91
N GLU A 709 38.23 -5.51 -10.10
CA GLU A 709 37.36 -6.68 -10.21
C GLU A 709 37.95 -7.87 -9.40
N GLU A 710 39.25 -8.13 -9.56
CA GLU A 710 39.96 -9.20 -8.83
C GLU A 710 40.09 -8.89 -7.32
N GLU A 711 40.30 -7.64 -6.94
CA GLU A 711 40.38 -7.21 -5.53
C GLU A 711 39.08 -7.47 -4.78
N ALA A 712 37.94 -7.06 -5.37
CA ALA A 712 36.63 -7.29 -4.78
C ALA A 712 36.32 -8.80 -4.61
N THR A 713 36.72 -9.63 -5.57
CA THR A 713 36.60 -11.11 -5.48
C THR A 713 37.50 -11.69 -4.39
N ARG A 714 38.77 -11.28 -4.33
CA ARG A 714 39.72 -11.79 -3.32
C ARG A 714 39.33 -11.41 -1.90
N ASN A 715 38.84 -10.19 -1.69
CA ASN A 715 38.38 -9.72 -0.38
C ASN A 715 37.10 -10.46 0.08
N LEU A 716 36.15 -10.70 -0.83
CA LEU A 716 34.97 -11.53 -0.54
C LEU A 716 35.33 -12.99 -0.22
N ASN A 717 36.30 -13.55 -0.94
CA ASN A 717 36.80 -14.91 -0.71
C ASN A 717 37.48 -15.04 0.66
N ALA A 718 38.29 -14.06 1.07
CA ALA A 718 38.91 -14.01 2.39
C ALA A 718 37.87 -13.92 3.52
N MET A 719 36.81 -13.10 3.36
CA MET A 719 35.71 -13.03 4.33
C MET A 719 34.97 -14.35 4.52
N ASN A 720 34.78 -15.12 3.43
CA ASN A 720 34.15 -16.43 3.53
C ASN A 720 35.09 -17.51 4.07
N ARG A 721 36.41 -17.44 3.81
CA ARG A 721 37.44 -18.31 4.43
C ARG A 721 37.66 -18.09 5.92
N LEU A 722 37.47 -16.87 6.44
CA LEU A 722 37.77 -16.54 7.83
C LEU A 722 36.97 -17.43 8.82
N GLU A 723 37.68 -18.20 9.65
CA GLU A 723 37.10 -19.22 10.55
C GLU A 723 36.47 -18.62 11.81
N VAL A 724 35.42 -17.82 11.61
CA VAL A 724 34.60 -17.24 12.69
C VAL A 724 33.11 -17.45 12.39
N LEU A 725 32.29 -17.56 13.45
CA LEU A 725 30.83 -17.62 13.30
C LEU A 725 30.31 -16.41 12.52
N LYS A 726 29.64 -16.67 11.40
CA LYS A 726 28.98 -15.71 10.52
C LYS A 726 27.52 -16.16 10.41
N PRO A 727 26.57 -15.55 11.13
CA PRO A 727 25.17 -15.98 11.13
C PRO A 727 24.38 -15.51 9.88
N TRP A 728 25.08 -14.95 8.89
CA TRP A 728 24.54 -14.43 7.62
C TRP A 728 25.40 -14.91 6.47
N ASN A 729 24.81 -15.08 5.29
CA ASN A 729 25.57 -15.37 4.08
C ASN A 729 26.27 -14.09 3.58
N LEU A 730 27.59 -14.16 3.34
CA LEU A 730 28.40 -13.04 2.84
C LEU A 730 28.60 -13.17 1.32
N SER A 731 27.96 -12.28 0.56
CA SER A 731 27.92 -12.30 -0.90
C SER A 731 28.15 -10.89 -1.49
N PHE A 732 27.93 -10.73 -2.80
CA PHE A 732 28.20 -9.52 -3.57
C PHE A 732 26.93 -8.82 -4.07
N SER A 733 27.00 -7.50 -4.22
CA SER A 733 26.10 -6.69 -5.05
C SER A 733 26.94 -5.71 -5.88
N PHE A 734 27.53 -6.24 -6.94
CA PHE A 734 28.61 -5.60 -7.69
C PHE A 734 28.12 -5.03 -9.02
N GLY A 735 28.51 -3.78 -9.30
CA GLY A 735 28.38 -3.14 -10.61
C GLY A 735 29.72 -3.16 -11.33
N ARG A 736 30.59 -2.18 -11.00
CA ARG A 736 31.96 -2.05 -11.53
C ARG A 736 32.74 -3.38 -11.55
N ALA A 737 32.80 -4.10 -10.41
CA ALA A 737 33.58 -5.32 -10.26
C ALA A 737 33.06 -6.58 -11.00
N LEU A 738 31.91 -6.48 -11.68
CA LEU A 738 31.36 -7.50 -12.59
C LEU A 738 31.28 -7.04 -14.06
N GLN A 739 31.31 -5.72 -14.32
CA GLN A 739 31.01 -5.16 -15.64
C GLN A 739 32.22 -4.53 -16.35
N GLN A 740 33.32 -4.20 -15.68
CA GLN A 740 34.35 -3.36 -16.29
C GLN A 740 35.09 -4.08 -17.43
N SER A 741 35.54 -5.31 -17.22
CA SER A 741 36.21 -6.07 -18.28
C SER A 741 35.24 -6.37 -19.43
N THR A 742 34.01 -6.79 -19.10
CA THR A 742 32.91 -7.01 -20.07
C THR A 742 32.67 -5.79 -20.97
N LEU A 743 32.57 -4.59 -20.37
CA LEU A 743 32.35 -3.33 -21.06
C LEU A 743 33.53 -3.00 -22.01
N LYS A 744 34.77 -3.15 -21.54
CA LYS A 744 35.99 -2.97 -22.36
C LYS A 744 36.06 -3.96 -23.52
N THR A 745 35.71 -5.22 -23.30
CA THR A 745 35.70 -6.27 -24.34
C THR A 745 34.59 -6.06 -25.35
N TRP A 746 33.43 -5.56 -24.93
CA TRP A 746 32.31 -5.27 -25.83
C TRP A 746 32.57 -4.07 -26.75
N ALA A 747 33.08 -2.95 -26.20
CA ALA A 747 33.41 -1.73 -26.96
C ALA A 747 32.29 -1.21 -27.90
N GLY A 748 31.01 -1.48 -27.58
CA GLY A 748 29.85 -1.12 -28.41
C GLY A 748 29.61 -2.00 -29.64
N LYS A 749 30.41 -3.07 -29.82
CA LYS A 749 30.50 -3.84 -31.06
C LYS A 749 29.69 -5.13 -31.01
N LYS A 750 28.81 -5.34 -32.00
CA LYS A 750 27.96 -6.54 -32.09
C LYS A 750 28.78 -7.82 -32.25
N GLU A 751 29.85 -7.76 -33.03
CA GLU A 751 30.82 -8.84 -33.24
C GLU A 751 31.64 -9.20 -32.00
N SER A 752 31.60 -8.35 -30.95
CA SER A 752 32.33 -8.58 -29.69
C SER A 752 31.43 -9.07 -28.54
N VAL A 753 30.12 -9.21 -28.77
CA VAL A 753 29.14 -9.63 -27.74
C VAL A 753 29.53 -10.97 -27.11
N GLY A 754 29.74 -12.03 -27.90
CA GLY A 754 30.06 -13.36 -27.36
C GLY A 754 31.30 -13.37 -26.43
N LYS A 755 32.37 -12.69 -26.85
CA LYS A 755 33.61 -12.55 -26.04
C LYS A 755 33.38 -11.76 -24.76
N ALA A 756 32.52 -10.74 -24.80
CA ALA A 756 32.14 -9.99 -23.61
C ALA A 756 31.27 -10.83 -22.65
N GLN A 757 30.39 -11.67 -23.18
CA GLN A 757 29.60 -12.62 -22.37
C GLN A 757 30.47 -13.71 -21.73
N GLU A 758 31.50 -14.20 -22.42
CA GLU A 758 32.52 -15.09 -21.84
C GLU A 758 33.27 -14.43 -20.68
N VAL A 759 33.71 -13.17 -20.86
CA VAL A 759 34.36 -12.38 -19.79
C VAL A 759 33.40 -12.17 -18.60
N PHE A 760 32.13 -11.85 -18.87
CA PHE A 760 31.12 -11.70 -17.83
C PHE A 760 30.88 -13.01 -17.06
N LEU A 761 30.81 -14.15 -17.76
CA LEU A 761 30.68 -15.49 -17.17
C LEU A 761 31.85 -15.81 -16.23
N VAL A 762 33.09 -15.53 -16.63
CA VAL A 762 34.28 -15.69 -15.77
C VAL A 762 34.15 -14.86 -14.49
N ARG A 763 33.72 -13.60 -14.61
CA ARG A 763 33.53 -12.69 -13.46
C ARG A 763 32.38 -13.13 -12.54
N CYS A 764 31.27 -13.60 -13.08
CA CYS A 764 30.16 -14.17 -12.30
C CYS A 764 30.58 -15.44 -11.54
N LYS A 765 31.28 -16.37 -12.22
CA LYS A 765 31.80 -17.61 -11.61
C LYS A 765 32.83 -17.33 -10.51
N ALA A 766 33.81 -16.44 -10.75
CA ALA A 766 34.84 -16.09 -9.77
C ALA A 766 34.23 -15.54 -8.47
N ASN A 767 33.21 -14.67 -8.58
CA ASN A 767 32.51 -14.13 -7.40
C ASN A 767 31.59 -15.16 -6.72
N SER A 768 30.96 -16.07 -7.47
CA SER A 768 30.26 -17.23 -6.91
C SER A 768 31.19 -18.09 -6.03
N GLU A 769 32.37 -18.47 -6.55
CA GLU A 769 33.38 -19.23 -5.81
C GLU A 769 33.88 -18.47 -4.58
N ALA A 770 33.97 -17.14 -4.64
CA ALA A 770 34.31 -16.28 -3.50
C ALA A 770 33.25 -16.27 -2.39
N THR A 771 31.94 -16.38 -2.72
CA THR A 771 30.89 -16.57 -1.68
C THR A 771 31.05 -17.88 -0.91
N LEU A 772 31.74 -18.87 -1.48
CA LEU A 772 31.96 -20.18 -0.88
C LEU A 772 33.35 -20.31 -0.23
N GLY A 773 34.19 -19.27 -0.26
CA GLY A 773 35.58 -19.32 0.17
C GLY A 773 36.48 -20.20 -0.73
N LYS A 774 36.02 -20.54 -1.94
CA LYS A 774 36.66 -21.52 -2.84
C LYS A 774 37.44 -20.90 -3.99
N TYR A 775 37.41 -19.59 -4.17
CA TYR A 775 38.11 -18.95 -5.28
C TYR A 775 39.64 -19.17 -5.20
N GLY A 776 40.21 -19.73 -6.25
CA GLY A 776 41.63 -20.08 -6.34
C GLY A 776 42.55 -18.91 -6.73
N GLY A 777 42.00 -17.81 -7.24
CA GLY A 777 42.75 -16.77 -7.93
C GLY A 777 43.05 -17.14 -9.39
N GLY A 778 43.72 -16.23 -10.12
CA GLY A 778 44.22 -16.51 -11.47
C GLY A 778 43.19 -16.51 -12.61
N SER A 779 41.91 -16.23 -12.33
CA SER A 779 40.88 -16.06 -13.38
C SER A 779 40.87 -14.65 -14.01
N ALA A 780 41.76 -13.77 -13.56
CA ALA A 780 41.83 -12.38 -13.96
C ALA A 780 42.90 -12.14 -15.04
N GLY A 781 42.47 -11.76 -16.26
CA GLY A 781 43.35 -11.07 -17.20
C GLY A 781 43.68 -9.65 -16.72
N GLY A 782 44.71 -9.01 -17.28
CA GLY A 782 45.24 -7.73 -16.77
C GLY A 782 44.21 -6.61 -16.56
N LEU A 783 43.17 -6.55 -17.41
CA LEU A 783 42.07 -5.57 -17.30
C LEU A 783 41.28 -5.67 -15.98
N ALA A 784 41.13 -6.88 -15.42
CA ALA A 784 40.37 -7.13 -14.19
C ALA A 784 41.15 -6.71 -12.91
N SER A 785 42.44 -6.44 -13.04
CA SER A 785 43.32 -5.99 -11.94
C SER A 785 43.38 -4.46 -11.83
N GLU A 786 42.89 -3.70 -12.82
CA GLU A 786 42.90 -2.23 -12.80
C GLU A 786 42.00 -1.65 -11.69
N SER A 787 42.46 -0.59 -11.03
CA SER A 787 41.65 0.11 -10.02
C SER A 787 40.45 0.80 -10.67
N LEU A 788 39.28 0.70 -10.02
CA LEU A 788 38.02 1.27 -10.50
C LEU A 788 37.58 2.48 -9.66
N PHE A 789 38.48 3.02 -8.84
CA PHE A 789 38.26 4.18 -7.99
C PHE A 789 38.22 5.46 -8.82
N VAL A 790 37.32 6.37 -8.41
CA VAL A 790 37.19 7.72 -8.97
C VAL A 790 36.90 8.64 -7.79
N LYS A 791 37.76 9.64 -7.57
CA LYS A 791 37.66 10.55 -6.41
C LYS A 791 36.35 11.34 -6.47
N GLY A 792 35.59 11.37 -5.38
CA GLY A 792 34.31 12.07 -5.28
C GLY A 792 33.20 11.54 -6.22
N TYR A 793 33.16 10.23 -6.49
CA TYR A 793 32.20 9.63 -7.44
C TYR A 793 30.72 9.80 -7.03
N LYS A 794 30.09 10.87 -7.52
CA LYS A 794 28.63 11.03 -7.55
C LYS A 794 28.07 10.20 -8.71
N TYR A 795 27.11 9.32 -8.40
CA TYR A 795 26.47 8.39 -9.35
C TYR A 795 25.67 9.15 -10.41
#